data_AF-A0A9W4S035-F1
#
_entry.id   AF-A0A9W4S035-F1
#
_cell.length_a   1.000
_cell.length_b   1.000
_cell.length_c   1.000
_cell.angle_alpha   90.00
_cell.angle_beta   90.00
_cell.angle_gamma   90.00
#
_symmetry.space_group_name_H-M   'P 1'
#
loop_
_entity.id
_entity.type
_entity.pdbx_description
1 polymer ?
#
loop_
_entity_poly.entity_id
_entity_poly.type
_entity_poly.pdbx_seq_one_letter_code
_entity_poly.pdbx_strand_id
1 'polypeptide(L)'
;MELTSAYIALLALIPLVSGQCKCTPNDICWPSDKEWGRFNSSIAGNLIQTAPPAAPCYAGPNRDAAACEAVTQGWSTATFQASQPIGYDYPLNSSCPLAQFTANAPSANCTIGNSPVFAVNVTDEEHISKAVEFAKKNNIRVVVKATGHDFLQRSTGYGSLSIWLQNYRKGFNFHDDFQVVNECPKSDWKGSALTITGAYSWSDIYPTAFEKNLIVVGGNNRGPCATGGWTQGGGHSPVTRFYGLGADQVLSARVVLASGEIVTASPCNNTDLFYAIRGGGGGTYGVVTQMTVKTYPTKNIDAIDVVIGTASTSANVSAKFIDAMTDIYSSYPYLSEVGFAGYGAWAMNSPVPIGGNFSTFYSQTFTTLGNDAAEATRLFKPIAEKITPLKDSGFTVSITQKAYTDYGAYYPNKSGTDATVGGVSALASRLLGKSALEGNRDQLRKAMETMAGKDGKAVFHTVVHHGLQTAQETRDKSSAVQPGWYDAVILDIFERPILSGELSVSSNIDLFDDIRQNVLPVYRELSPNTGTYMNEADWGDTNFQEDFYSSNWKQLIEIKTKNVSDYTPAAASFMMAILSVANFLLLGVAYIAWNVVYQIVYYRFFHPLAKFPGPFWGSVTRLWITYHNVKQDECQTLQALHKRHGPIMRITPTMLLVTDATKLPEIYHRNANKSQHYITGSFGKTESLFNMQDHTVHARYRKIAAAPYAFSNIKKMEPLLDHHIDRWIEKLDNNFASPGKRLDFAPWAVYLVYDIVSDVGFGQPFGFIEQEKDVEGLIQGFHDGLVPFGIMARCWPFTNWVKRTFLGKYLVATPEQDSGIGTLMRFRDRLIAKRFEDIEKGATNGRIDLLQTFIEARDEKGEPLDLEYIKAEILLVLLAGADTTGTAFQAFMMHVLTHPEVYEHLMEEIDTQTRAGNLSDIPQYAEVQAHCPYYTACVRETLRLNPSAPNIFPRIAGAGMQLFGKHVPEGTELTCNPWLVHRDEAVFGPDAEVFRPERWLESEEKTKEMLKYNMGFGYGARVCLGRDLAMMELSKAPMQLFRRFKPEAINKTDPGRYVVKGGVSFYEDMWINIERRPKTLQI
;
A
#
# COMPACT_ATOMS: atom_id res chain seq x y z
N MET A 1 -2.22 17.13 29.70
CA MET A 1 -3.59 17.64 29.85
C MET A 1 -3.80 18.70 28.77
N GLU A 2 -3.97 18.29 27.50
CA GLU A 2 -4.13 19.23 26.37
C GLU A 2 -4.61 18.49 25.09
N LEU A 3 -5.45 17.46 25.27
CA LEU A 3 -6.08 16.72 24.18
C LEU A 3 -7.58 17.02 24.03
N THR A 4 -8.12 17.93 24.84
CA THR A 4 -9.56 18.21 24.91
C THR A 4 -9.95 19.62 24.48
N SER A 5 -9.00 20.53 24.24
CA SER A 5 -9.29 21.93 23.84
C SER A 5 -9.21 22.18 22.33
N ALA A 6 -8.57 21.30 21.56
CA ALA A 6 -8.47 21.41 20.09
C ALA A 6 -9.74 20.95 19.34
N TYR A 7 -10.62 20.19 20.01
CA TYR A 7 -11.88 19.71 19.40
C TYR A 7 -12.97 20.77 19.32
N ILE A 8 -12.93 21.82 20.15
CA ILE A 8 -14.00 22.83 20.23
C ILE A 8 -13.72 24.02 19.30
N ALA A 9 -12.44 24.33 19.02
CA ALA A 9 -12.07 25.42 18.10
C ALA A 9 -12.14 25.03 16.61
N LEU A 10 -12.09 23.73 16.28
CA LEU A 10 -12.25 23.26 14.89
C LEU A 10 -13.70 23.26 14.39
N LEU A 11 -14.69 23.48 15.27
CA LEU A 11 -16.12 23.52 14.90
C LEU A 11 -16.62 24.92 14.51
N ALA A 12 -15.81 25.98 14.67
CA ALA A 12 -16.26 27.36 14.46
C ALA A 12 -15.76 28.02 13.16
N LEU A 13 -14.96 27.35 12.33
CA LEU A 13 -14.43 27.91 11.06
C LEU A 13 -14.43 26.91 9.89
N ILE A 14 -15.40 25.99 9.86
CA ILE A 14 -15.70 25.21 8.67
C ILE A 14 -16.88 25.92 7.96
N PRO A 15 -16.70 26.57 6.80
CA PRO A 15 -17.83 26.61 5.88
C PRO A 15 -18.09 25.16 5.54
N LEU A 16 -19.23 24.63 6.01
CA LEU A 16 -19.68 23.25 5.80
C LEU A 16 -19.23 22.75 4.44
N VAL A 17 -18.22 21.86 4.43
CA VAL A 17 -17.95 21.01 3.28
C VAL A 17 -19.09 20.01 3.24
N SER A 18 -20.23 20.47 2.70
CA SER A 18 -21.21 19.58 2.15
C SER A 18 -20.56 18.95 0.92
N GLY A 19 -20.07 17.73 1.06
CA GLY A 19 -20.22 16.76 -0.03
C GLY A 19 -21.72 16.61 -0.25
N GLN A 20 -22.30 17.51 -1.04
CA GLN A 20 -23.74 17.77 -1.14
C GLN A 20 -24.47 16.51 -1.60
N CYS A 21 -25.18 15.85 -0.68
CA CYS A 21 -26.24 14.93 -1.05
C CYS A 21 -27.16 15.59 -2.09
N LYS A 22 -27.77 14.78 -2.97
CA LYS A 22 -28.84 15.28 -3.84
C LYS A 22 -29.97 15.81 -2.96
N CYS A 23 -30.55 16.92 -3.38
CA CYS A 23 -31.67 17.50 -2.67
C CYS A 23 -32.87 16.55 -2.74
N THR A 24 -33.51 16.30 -1.59
CA THR A 24 -34.68 15.43 -1.44
C THR A 24 -35.88 16.23 -0.91
N PRO A 25 -37.11 15.70 -0.99
CA PRO A 25 -38.32 16.43 -0.59
C PRO A 25 -38.35 16.99 0.84
N ASN A 26 -37.57 16.41 1.74
CA ASN A 26 -37.49 16.85 3.14
C ASN A 26 -36.42 17.93 3.38
N ASP A 27 -35.60 18.24 2.36
CA ASP A 27 -34.52 19.21 2.47
C ASP A 27 -34.99 20.63 2.16
N ILE A 28 -34.38 21.61 2.81
CA ILE A 28 -34.66 23.05 2.60
C ILE A 28 -34.38 23.48 1.15
N CYS A 29 -33.45 22.79 0.46
CA CYS A 29 -33.12 23.08 -0.94
C CYS A 29 -34.18 22.60 -1.95
N TRP A 30 -35.20 21.85 -1.51
CA TRP A 30 -36.17 21.26 -2.43
C TRP A 30 -36.98 22.37 -3.09
N PRO A 31 -37.18 22.36 -4.43
CA PRO A 31 -37.88 23.44 -5.09
C PRO A 31 -39.29 23.58 -4.54
N SER A 32 -39.70 24.83 -4.37
CA SER A 32 -41.07 25.18 -3.98
C SER A 32 -42.07 24.77 -5.07
N ASP A 33 -43.35 24.63 -4.70
CA ASP A 33 -44.44 24.34 -5.66
C ASP A 33 -44.47 25.35 -6.82
N LYS A 34 -44.09 26.61 -6.57
CA LYS A 34 -43.99 27.65 -7.59
C LYS A 34 -42.86 27.39 -8.59
N GLU A 35 -41.73 26.88 -8.12
CA GLU A 35 -40.59 26.53 -8.98
C GLU A 35 -40.89 25.28 -9.80
N TRP A 36 -41.51 24.26 -9.20
CA TRP A 36 -42.05 23.12 -9.93
C TRP A 36 -43.11 23.54 -10.96
N GLY A 37 -44.00 24.48 -10.64
CA GLY A 37 -44.99 25.01 -11.57
C GLY A 37 -44.38 25.78 -12.75
N ARG A 38 -43.30 26.53 -12.52
CA ARG A 38 -42.55 27.19 -13.61
C ARG A 38 -41.85 26.17 -14.51
N PHE A 39 -41.23 25.16 -13.92
CA PHE A 39 -40.63 24.07 -14.68
C PHE A 39 -41.68 23.32 -15.50
N ASN A 40 -42.82 22.97 -14.89
CA ASN A 40 -43.92 22.34 -15.61
C ASN A 40 -44.39 23.16 -16.81
N SER A 41 -44.49 24.49 -16.65
CA SER A 41 -44.83 25.40 -17.75
C SER A 41 -43.78 25.41 -18.86
N SER A 42 -42.49 25.29 -18.54
CA SER A 42 -41.41 25.28 -19.56
C SER A 42 -41.38 23.99 -20.38
N ILE A 43 -41.95 22.89 -19.87
CA ILE A 43 -42.13 21.61 -20.57
C ILE A 43 -43.59 21.38 -20.99
N ALA A 44 -44.34 22.45 -21.25
CA ALA A 44 -45.71 22.42 -21.78
C ALA A 44 -46.71 21.58 -20.95
N GLY A 45 -46.59 21.59 -19.62
CA GLY A 45 -47.51 20.88 -18.73
C GLY A 45 -47.20 19.40 -18.52
N ASN A 46 -46.04 18.91 -18.97
CA ASN A 46 -45.69 17.48 -18.94
C ASN A 46 -45.00 17.00 -17.64
N LEU A 47 -45.13 17.73 -16.53
CA LEU A 47 -44.68 17.26 -15.21
C LEU A 47 -45.79 16.47 -14.50
N ILE A 48 -45.47 15.25 -14.09
CA ILE A 48 -46.36 14.36 -13.34
C ILE A 48 -45.85 14.25 -11.91
N GLN A 49 -46.68 14.57 -10.91
CA GLN A 49 -46.43 14.14 -9.55
C GLN A 49 -46.78 12.66 -9.43
N THR A 50 -45.81 11.84 -9.04
CA THR A 50 -45.98 10.38 -9.13
C THR A 50 -46.89 9.85 -8.02
N ALA A 51 -47.68 8.82 -8.34
CA ALA A 51 -48.47 8.07 -7.38
C ALA A 51 -48.26 6.56 -7.61
N PRO A 52 -48.29 5.72 -6.55
CA PRO A 52 -48.14 4.28 -6.71
C PRO A 52 -49.23 3.68 -7.61
N PRO A 53 -48.91 2.78 -8.55
CA PRO A 53 -49.91 2.22 -9.47
C PRO A 53 -51.05 1.49 -8.75
N ALA A 54 -50.76 0.82 -7.62
CA ALA A 54 -51.76 0.12 -6.82
C ALA A 54 -52.53 1.03 -5.83
N ALA A 55 -52.27 2.34 -5.77
CA ALA A 55 -52.96 3.24 -4.84
C ALA A 55 -54.50 3.17 -4.87
N PRO A 56 -55.18 2.96 -6.02
CA PRO A 56 -56.63 2.79 -6.05
C PRO A 56 -57.19 1.60 -5.26
N CYS A 57 -56.37 0.58 -5.00
CA CYS A 57 -56.74 -0.61 -4.24
C CYS A 57 -56.71 -0.40 -2.71
N TYR A 58 -56.17 0.73 -2.23
CA TYR A 58 -55.98 1.01 -0.81
C TYR A 58 -57.02 2.00 -0.27
N ALA A 59 -57.23 2.00 1.04
CA ALA A 59 -58.06 3.02 1.70
C ALA A 59 -57.41 4.42 1.61
N GLY A 60 -58.17 5.43 1.21
CA GLY A 60 -57.66 6.81 1.09
C GLY A 60 -58.36 7.61 -0.01
N PRO A 61 -57.89 8.83 -0.30
CA PRO A 61 -58.50 9.74 -1.27
C PRO A 61 -58.45 9.23 -2.72
N ASN A 62 -57.54 8.32 -3.03
CA ASN A 62 -57.38 7.76 -4.38
C ASN A 62 -58.12 6.42 -4.58
N ARG A 63 -58.88 5.95 -3.59
CA ARG A 63 -59.56 4.64 -3.64
C ARG A 63 -60.62 4.61 -4.73
N ASP A 64 -60.50 3.66 -5.66
CA ASP A 64 -61.43 3.48 -6.78
C ASP A 64 -61.47 2.00 -7.18
N ALA A 65 -62.67 1.41 -7.17
CA ALA A 65 -62.89 0.01 -7.47
C ALA A 65 -62.57 -0.35 -8.93
N ALA A 66 -62.99 0.48 -9.88
CA ALA A 66 -62.78 0.24 -11.31
C ALA A 66 -61.30 0.43 -11.68
N ALA A 67 -60.65 1.44 -11.12
CA ALA A 67 -59.22 1.63 -11.31
C ALA A 67 -58.40 0.51 -10.66
N CYS A 68 -58.79 0.02 -9.46
CA CYS A 68 -58.13 -1.13 -8.83
C CYS A 68 -58.29 -2.41 -9.67
N GLU A 69 -59.47 -2.64 -10.25
CA GLU A 69 -59.70 -3.77 -11.16
C GLU A 69 -58.81 -3.69 -12.40
N ALA A 70 -58.70 -2.52 -13.03
CA ALA A 70 -57.82 -2.31 -14.18
C ALA A 70 -56.33 -2.55 -13.83
N VAL A 71 -55.88 -2.08 -12.67
CA VAL A 71 -54.52 -2.33 -12.17
C VAL A 71 -54.31 -3.82 -11.93
N THR A 72 -55.28 -4.51 -11.32
CA THR A 72 -55.22 -5.94 -11.02
C THR A 72 -55.09 -6.77 -12.30
N GLN A 73 -55.86 -6.45 -13.34
CA GLN A 73 -55.81 -7.14 -14.64
C GLN A 73 -54.48 -6.91 -15.37
N GLY A 74 -53.90 -5.71 -15.25
CA GLY A 74 -52.66 -5.34 -15.94
C GLY A 74 -51.38 -5.68 -15.19
N TRP A 75 -51.42 -5.86 -13.87
CA TRP A 75 -50.25 -5.87 -12.97
C TRP A 75 -49.09 -6.76 -13.44
N SER A 76 -49.42 -7.94 -13.93
CA SER A 76 -48.45 -8.96 -14.34
C SER A 76 -47.94 -8.81 -15.77
N THR A 77 -48.24 -7.70 -16.44
CA THR A 77 -47.83 -7.45 -17.84
C THR A 77 -46.82 -6.31 -17.95
N ALA A 78 -45.77 -6.53 -18.75
CA ALA A 78 -44.72 -5.52 -18.94
C ALA A 78 -45.26 -4.24 -19.62
N THR A 79 -46.24 -4.37 -20.51
CA THR A 79 -46.90 -3.25 -21.16
C THR A 79 -47.60 -2.34 -20.14
N PHE A 80 -48.31 -2.91 -19.17
CA PHE A 80 -48.94 -2.14 -18.10
C PHE A 80 -47.89 -1.43 -17.25
N GLN A 81 -46.88 -2.13 -16.75
CA GLN A 81 -45.84 -1.52 -15.90
C GLN A 81 -45.10 -0.38 -16.63
N ALA A 82 -44.80 -0.55 -17.92
CA ALA A 82 -44.21 0.49 -18.75
C ALA A 82 -45.09 1.73 -18.90
N SER A 83 -46.42 1.54 -18.99
CA SER A 83 -47.41 2.62 -19.09
C SER A 83 -47.54 3.48 -17.82
N GLN A 84 -47.00 3.02 -16.69
CA GLN A 84 -47.03 3.74 -15.43
C GLN A 84 -45.72 4.54 -15.23
N PRO A 85 -45.78 5.81 -14.75
CA PRO A 85 -44.59 6.62 -14.50
C PRO A 85 -43.60 5.97 -13.52
N ILE A 86 -44.13 5.21 -12.54
CA ILE A 86 -43.36 4.48 -11.53
C ILE A 86 -43.79 3.01 -11.43
N GLY A 87 -44.16 2.39 -12.56
CA GLY A 87 -44.34 0.93 -12.69
C GLY A 87 -43.04 0.24 -13.09
N TYR A 88 -42.77 -0.91 -12.51
CA TYR A 88 -41.53 -1.67 -12.72
C TYR A 88 -41.84 -3.15 -12.86
N ASP A 89 -41.16 -3.80 -13.79
CA ASP A 89 -41.38 -5.24 -14.05
C ASP A 89 -40.80 -6.11 -12.93
N TYR A 90 -39.67 -5.67 -12.37
CA TYR A 90 -38.93 -6.42 -11.35
C TYR A 90 -38.51 -5.50 -10.20
N PRO A 91 -39.45 -5.00 -9.36
CA PRO A 91 -39.11 -4.16 -8.23
C PRO A 91 -38.32 -4.94 -7.16
N LEU A 92 -37.21 -4.42 -6.65
CA LEU A 92 -36.49 -5.07 -5.52
C LEU A 92 -37.23 -4.87 -4.18
N ASN A 93 -37.96 -3.77 -4.05
CA ASN A 93 -38.76 -3.48 -2.86
C ASN A 93 -40.11 -2.89 -3.28
N SER A 94 -41.18 -3.63 -3.00
CA SER A 94 -42.54 -3.20 -3.34
C SER A 94 -43.16 -2.41 -2.18
N SER A 95 -43.01 -1.08 -2.20
CA SER A 95 -43.57 -0.18 -1.18
C SER A 95 -45.08 0.08 -1.29
N CYS A 96 -45.72 -0.47 -2.33
CA CYS A 96 -47.18 -0.50 -2.50
C CYS A 96 -47.55 -1.73 -3.37
N PRO A 97 -47.55 -2.95 -2.80
CA PRO A 97 -47.89 -4.17 -3.55
C PRO A 97 -49.37 -4.19 -3.96
N LEU A 98 -49.75 -5.09 -4.86
CA LEU A 98 -51.15 -5.27 -5.22
C LEU A 98 -51.94 -5.83 -4.01
N ALA A 99 -53.03 -5.15 -3.62
CA ALA A 99 -53.88 -5.55 -2.51
C ALA A 99 -55.29 -5.91 -2.98
N GLN A 100 -55.96 -6.83 -2.28
CA GLN A 100 -57.37 -7.14 -2.54
C GLN A 100 -58.27 -5.96 -2.17
N PHE A 101 -59.24 -5.65 -3.05
CA PHE A 101 -60.19 -4.56 -2.83
C PHE A 101 -61.20 -4.90 -1.71
N THR A 102 -60.80 -4.67 -0.45
CA THR A 102 -61.63 -4.95 0.73
C THR A 102 -61.83 -3.67 1.55
N ALA A 103 -62.91 -3.61 2.35
CA ALA A 103 -63.23 -2.44 3.18
C ALA A 103 -62.17 -2.13 4.26
N ASN A 104 -61.32 -3.11 4.59
CA ASN A 104 -60.33 -3.04 5.67
C ASN A 104 -58.87 -3.01 5.15
N ALA A 105 -58.64 -2.72 3.87
CA ALA A 105 -57.27 -2.67 3.32
C ALA A 105 -56.47 -1.52 3.99
N PRO A 106 -55.41 -1.83 4.77
CA PRO A 106 -54.71 -0.83 5.57
C PRO A 106 -53.95 0.18 4.70
N SER A 107 -54.23 1.48 4.88
CA SER A 107 -53.64 2.59 4.10
C SER A 107 -52.16 2.86 4.41
N ALA A 108 -51.66 2.41 5.56
CA ALA A 108 -50.30 2.69 6.03
C ALA A 108 -49.18 2.06 5.16
N ASN A 109 -49.52 1.10 4.28
CA ASN A 109 -48.56 0.26 3.55
C ASN A 109 -48.44 0.58 2.05
N CYS A 110 -49.01 1.68 1.55
CA CYS A 110 -48.86 2.09 0.14
C CYS A 110 -48.20 3.47 0.02
N THR A 111 -46.91 3.48 -0.32
CA THR A 111 -46.14 4.71 -0.57
C THR A 111 -45.37 4.62 -1.89
N ILE A 112 -44.82 5.75 -2.38
CA ILE A 112 -43.95 5.74 -3.56
C ILE A 112 -42.58 5.08 -3.30
N GLY A 113 -42.23 4.84 -2.03
CA GLY A 113 -40.97 4.20 -1.63
C GLY A 113 -39.75 4.93 -2.18
N ASN A 114 -38.87 4.18 -2.83
CA ASN A 114 -37.67 4.70 -3.50
C ASN A 114 -37.94 5.21 -4.92
N SER A 115 -39.20 5.36 -5.34
CA SER A 115 -39.52 5.88 -6.67
C SER A 115 -39.24 7.39 -6.78
N PRO A 116 -39.01 7.89 -8.00
CA PRO A 116 -38.97 9.32 -8.28
C PRO A 116 -40.23 10.03 -7.80
N VAL A 117 -40.10 11.25 -7.28
CA VAL A 117 -41.22 12.06 -6.74
C VAL A 117 -42.01 12.73 -7.87
N PHE A 118 -41.29 13.12 -8.91
CA PHE A 118 -41.82 13.68 -10.13
C PHE A 118 -41.31 12.91 -11.33
N ALA A 119 -42.12 12.84 -12.39
CA ALA A 119 -41.73 12.31 -13.68
C ALA A 119 -42.05 13.32 -14.78
N VAL A 120 -41.11 13.53 -15.69
CA VAL A 120 -41.31 14.28 -16.93
C VAL A 120 -41.83 13.33 -17.98
N ASN A 121 -43.06 13.55 -18.44
CA ASN A 121 -43.63 12.84 -19.56
C ASN A 121 -43.00 13.35 -20.86
N VAL A 122 -41.98 12.65 -21.35
CA VAL A 122 -41.23 13.13 -22.50
C VAL A 122 -42.01 12.89 -23.79
N THR A 123 -42.26 13.96 -24.55
CA THR A 123 -42.81 13.90 -25.92
C THR A 123 -41.93 14.64 -26.92
N ASP A 124 -40.91 15.35 -26.45
CA ASP A 124 -39.91 16.09 -27.23
C ASP A 124 -38.53 16.04 -26.55
N GLU A 125 -37.44 16.07 -27.32
CA GLU A 125 -36.06 16.04 -26.78
C GLU A 125 -35.76 17.30 -25.93
N GLU A 126 -36.46 18.41 -26.19
CA GLU A 126 -36.32 19.63 -25.38
C GLU A 126 -36.81 19.42 -23.94
N HIS A 127 -37.80 18.54 -23.71
CA HIS A 127 -38.25 18.21 -22.35
C HIS A 127 -37.13 17.56 -21.54
N ILE A 128 -36.33 16.70 -22.18
CA ILE A 128 -35.17 16.04 -21.57
C ILE A 128 -34.13 17.10 -21.21
N SER A 129 -33.82 17.98 -22.15
CA SER A 129 -32.82 19.05 -21.98
C SER A 129 -33.19 19.97 -20.81
N LYS A 130 -34.45 20.44 -20.77
CA LYS A 130 -34.99 21.27 -19.68
C LYS A 130 -35.04 20.53 -18.35
N ALA A 131 -35.33 19.23 -18.33
CA ALA A 131 -35.37 18.43 -17.12
C ALA A 131 -33.96 18.27 -16.50
N VAL A 132 -32.96 18.01 -17.34
CA VAL A 132 -31.56 17.92 -16.90
C VAL A 132 -31.07 19.27 -16.40
N GLU A 133 -31.36 20.37 -17.09
CA GLU A 133 -31.02 21.72 -16.65
C GLU A 133 -31.69 22.07 -15.31
N PHE A 134 -32.99 21.78 -15.17
CA PHE A 134 -33.73 22.02 -13.93
C PHE A 134 -33.16 21.19 -12.77
N ALA A 135 -32.87 19.92 -12.98
CA ALA A 135 -32.30 19.06 -11.96
C ALA A 135 -30.87 19.46 -11.58
N LYS A 136 -30.06 19.90 -12.55
CA LYS A 136 -28.72 20.46 -12.31
C LYS A 136 -28.81 21.72 -11.45
N LYS A 137 -29.68 22.67 -11.81
CA LYS A 137 -29.90 23.93 -11.09
C LYS A 137 -30.33 23.73 -9.64
N ASN A 138 -31.18 22.75 -9.38
CA ASN A 138 -31.75 22.49 -8.05
C ASN A 138 -31.07 21.32 -7.31
N ASN A 139 -29.96 20.80 -7.83
CA ASN A 139 -29.24 19.64 -7.29
C ASN A 139 -30.12 18.40 -7.02
N ILE A 140 -31.07 18.11 -7.91
CA ILE A 140 -31.98 16.96 -7.80
C ILE A 140 -31.38 15.76 -8.52
N ARG A 141 -31.59 14.55 -7.97
CA ARG A 141 -31.21 13.31 -8.66
C ARG A 141 -32.05 13.14 -9.93
N VAL A 142 -31.42 12.85 -11.07
CA VAL A 142 -32.12 12.43 -12.29
C VAL A 142 -32.09 10.92 -12.40
N VAL A 143 -33.21 10.34 -12.83
CA VAL A 143 -33.35 8.94 -13.19
C VAL A 143 -33.95 8.87 -14.59
N VAL A 144 -33.57 7.87 -15.40
CA VAL A 144 -34.13 7.67 -16.74
C VAL A 144 -34.90 6.36 -16.76
N LYS A 145 -36.16 6.42 -17.18
CA LYS A 145 -37.02 5.25 -17.32
C LYS A 145 -37.64 5.20 -18.71
N ALA A 146 -37.37 4.13 -19.44
CA ALA A 146 -38.15 3.75 -20.62
C ALA A 146 -39.32 2.86 -20.17
N THR A 147 -39.11 1.54 -20.11
CA THR A 147 -40.14 0.56 -19.77
C THR A 147 -40.20 0.21 -18.28
N GLY A 148 -39.10 0.34 -17.53
CA GLY A 148 -39.04 -0.13 -16.13
C GLY A 148 -38.67 -1.61 -15.98
N HIS A 149 -38.10 -2.22 -17.01
CA HIS A 149 -37.71 -3.64 -17.07
C HIS A 149 -36.41 -3.98 -16.30
N ASP A 150 -35.85 -3.04 -15.54
CA ASP A 150 -34.50 -3.17 -14.99
C ASP A 150 -34.46 -3.97 -13.68
N PHE A 151 -33.69 -5.05 -13.65
CA PHE A 151 -33.52 -5.90 -12.46
C PHE A 151 -32.72 -5.22 -11.34
N LEU A 152 -31.82 -4.29 -11.67
CA LEU A 152 -30.88 -3.65 -10.74
C LEU A 152 -31.40 -2.31 -10.16
N GLN A 153 -32.64 -1.92 -10.45
CA GLN A 153 -33.23 -0.65 -10.00
C GLN A 153 -32.52 0.61 -10.53
N ARG A 154 -31.80 0.52 -11.66
CA ARG A 154 -31.09 1.64 -12.29
C ARG A 154 -32.04 2.70 -12.86
N SER A 155 -33.29 2.34 -13.13
CA SER A 155 -34.36 3.23 -13.58
C SER A 155 -35.28 3.74 -12.45
N THR A 156 -34.85 3.67 -11.19
CA THR A 156 -35.55 4.27 -10.03
C THR A 156 -34.58 5.01 -9.10
N GLY A 157 -35.10 5.74 -8.11
CA GLY A 157 -34.27 6.48 -7.17
C GLY A 157 -35.05 7.41 -6.24
N TYR A 158 -34.79 7.32 -4.94
CA TYR A 158 -35.43 8.14 -3.92
C TYR A 158 -35.17 9.63 -4.16
N GLY A 159 -36.21 10.46 -3.95
CA GLY A 159 -36.11 11.92 -4.01
C GLY A 159 -35.69 12.47 -5.38
N SER A 160 -35.96 11.72 -6.46
CA SER A 160 -35.48 12.05 -7.81
C SER A 160 -36.56 12.62 -8.73
N LEU A 161 -36.10 13.18 -9.86
CA LEU A 161 -36.88 13.53 -11.03
C LEU A 161 -36.64 12.47 -12.12
N SER A 162 -37.71 11.78 -12.54
CA SER A 162 -37.65 10.80 -13.62
C SER A 162 -37.78 11.48 -14.99
N ILE A 163 -36.91 11.12 -15.93
CA ILE A 163 -37.10 11.35 -17.36
C ILE A 163 -37.79 10.09 -17.89
N TRP A 164 -39.11 10.17 -18.05
CA TRP A 164 -39.93 9.02 -18.45
C TRP A 164 -40.20 9.06 -19.95
N LEU A 165 -39.57 8.13 -20.66
CA LEU A 165 -39.49 8.11 -22.13
C LEU A 165 -40.64 7.33 -22.79
N GLN A 166 -41.51 6.66 -22.05
CA GLN A 166 -42.52 5.75 -22.61
C GLN A 166 -43.36 6.37 -23.74
N ASN A 167 -43.68 7.66 -23.63
CA ASN A 167 -44.49 8.38 -24.61
C ASN A 167 -43.67 9.15 -25.67
N TYR A 168 -42.33 9.10 -25.59
CA TYR A 168 -41.45 9.59 -26.63
C TYR A 168 -41.35 8.54 -27.73
N ARG A 169 -42.33 8.54 -28.64
CA ARG A 169 -42.52 7.56 -29.72
C ARG A 169 -42.81 8.28 -31.04
N LYS A 170 -41.77 8.66 -31.77
CA LYS A 170 -41.84 9.44 -33.03
C LYS A 170 -41.88 8.58 -34.30
N GLY A 171 -41.82 7.26 -34.16
CA GLY A 171 -41.86 6.27 -35.24
C GLY A 171 -40.60 5.41 -35.31
N PHE A 172 -40.70 4.31 -36.04
CA PHE A 172 -39.56 3.48 -36.44
C PHE A 172 -39.68 3.16 -37.94
N ASN A 173 -38.59 3.35 -38.68
CA ASN A 173 -38.57 3.27 -40.14
C ASN A 173 -37.54 2.24 -40.62
N PHE A 174 -37.99 1.34 -41.49
CA PHE A 174 -37.11 0.37 -42.15
C PHE A 174 -36.55 0.97 -43.44
N HIS A 175 -35.26 0.74 -43.68
CA HIS A 175 -34.52 1.20 -44.84
C HIS A 175 -33.94 -0.01 -45.57
N ASP A 176 -34.30 -0.18 -46.85
CA ASP A 176 -33.79 -1.29 -47.67
C ASP A 176 -32.27 -1.18 -47.92
N ASP A 177 -31.75 0.06 -47.93
CA ASP A 177 -30.32 0.36 -48.00
C ASP A 177 -29.95 1.39 -46.92
N PHE A 178 -29.04 1.02 -46.02
CA PHE A 178 -28.52 1.93 -45.00
C PHE A 178 -27.87 3.18 -45.59
N GLN A 179 -27.32 3.15 -46.81
CA GLN A 179 -26.66 4.31 -47.40
C GLN A 179 -27.61 5.51 -47.57
N VAL A 180 -28.93 5.29 -47.64
CA VAL A 180 -29.94 6.36 -47.72
C VAL A 180 -30.01 7.21 -46.45
N VAL A 181 -29.64 6.63 -45.30
CA VAL A 181 -29.63 7.29 -43.98
C VAL A 181 -28.24 7.33 -43.35
N ASN A 182 -27.20 6.97 -44.09
CA ASN A 182 -25.83 6.95 -43.60
C ASN A 182 -25.21 8.35 -43.63
N GLU A 183 -25.07 8.95 -42.46
CA GLU A 183 -24.38 10.23 -42.29
C GLU A 183 -22.87 10.07 -41.99
N CYS A 184 -22.35 8.83 -41.95
CA CYS A 184 -20.97 8.53 -41.57
C CYS A 184 -20.24 7.66 -42.62
N PRO A 185 -19.30 8.23 -43.40
CA PRO A 185 -18.57 7.46 -44.42
C PRO A 185 -17.64 6.37 -43.85
N LYS A 186 -17.37 6.37 -42.53
CA LYS A 186 -16.57 5.32 -41.87
C LYS A 186 -17.36 4.06 -41.52
N SER A 187 -18.70 4.08 -41.64
CA SER A 187 -19.49 2.86 -41.47
C SER A 187 -19.30 1.95 -42.68
N ASP A 188 -18.90 0.70 -42.43
CA ASP A 188 -18.67 -0.33 -43.43
C ASP A 188 -19.93 -1.15 -43.76
N TRP A 189 -21.04 -0.91 -43.05
CA TRP A 189 -22.30 -1.61 -43.27
C TRP A 189 -22.94 -1.23 -44.61
N LYS A 190 -23.31 -2.24 -45.41
CA LYS A 190 -23.94 -2.10 -46.74
C LYS A 190 -25.31 -2.77 -46.84
N GLY A 191 -25.84 -3.29 -45.75
CA GLY A 191 -27.16 -3.92 -45.71
C GLY A 191 -28.29 -2.94 -45.40
N SER A 192 -29.48 -3.49 -45.16
CA SER A 192 -30.65 -2.76 -44.69
C SER A 192 -30.50 -2.31 -43.23
N ALA A 193 -31.32 -1.35 -42.80
CA ALA A 193 -31.30 -0.80 -41.45
C ALA A 193 -32.70 -0.47 -40.92
N LEU A 194 -32.80 -0.23 -39.61
CA LEU A 194 -34.00 0.23 -38.92
C LEU A 194 -33.62 1.43 -38.05
N THR A 195 -34.23 2.58 -38.29
CA THR A 195 -34.11 3.76 -37.44
C THR A 195 -35.29 3.80 -36.47
N ILE A 196 -35.01 3.69 -35.17
CA ILE A 196 -35.99 3.67 -34.09
C ILE A 196 -35.92 5.02 -33.37
N THR A 197 -36.95 5.86 -33.54
CA THR A 197 -37.02 7.20 -32.92
C THR A 197 -37.97 7.16 -31.74
N GLY A 198 -37.49 6.66 -30.62
CA GLY A 198 -38.27 6.60 -29.39
C GLY A 198 -37.97 5.41 -28.49
N ALA A 199 -38.68 5.37 -27.36
CA ALA A 199 -38.64 4.26 -26.41
C ALA A 199 -39.66 3.17 -26.77
N TYR A 200 -39.48 2.56 -27.94
CA TYR A 200 -40.26 1.40 -28.37
C TYR A 200 -39.76 0.14 -27.67
N SER A 201 -40.68 -0.74 -27.31
CA SER A 201 -40.38 -2.10 -26.86
C SER A 201 -40.22 -3.01 -28.07
N TRP A 202 -39.60 -4.17 -27.88
CA TRP A 202 -39.50 -5.17 -28.94
C TRP A 202 -40.86 -5.68 -29.42
N SER A 203 -41.87 -5.69 -28.54
CA SER A 203 -43.28 -5.98 -28.88
C SER A 203 -43.86 -5.03 -29.92
N ASP A 204 -43.39 -3.78 -29.99
CA ASP A 204 -43.85 -2.80 -30.97
C ASP A 204 -43.23 -3.04 -32.36
N ILE A 205 -41.96 -3.48 -32.40
CA ILE A 205 -41.15 -3.51 -33.63
C ILE A 205 -41.26 -4.84 -34.38
N TYR A 206 -41.28 -5.96 -33.65
CA TYR A 206 -41.21 -7.29 -34.26
C TYR A 206 -42.33 -7.61 -35.26
N PRO A 207 -43.61 -7.28 -35.01
CA PRO A 207 -44.66 -7.56 -35.99
C PRO A 207 -44.35 -6.99 -37.37
N THR A 208 -43.91 -5.73 -37.45
CA THR A 208 -43.54 -5.08 -38.71
C THR A 208 -42.25 -5.64 -39.31
N ALA A 209 -41.27 -6.04 -38.49
CA ALA A 209 -40.06 -6.71 -38.99
C ALA A 209 -40.41 -8.05 -39.67
N PHE A 210 -41.29 -8.84 -39.06
CA PHE A 210 -41.72 -10.13 -39.59
C PHE A 210 -42.53 -10.00 -40.88
N GLU A 211 -43.46 -9.03 -40.95
CA GLU A 211 -44.18 -8.71 -42.20
C GLU A 211 -43.25 -8.33 -43.35
N LYS A 212 -42.10 -7.72 -43.03
CA LYS A 212 -41.06 -7.35 -43.99
C LYS A 212 -40.05 -8.46 -44.29
N ASN A 213 -40.22 -9.65 -43.71
CA ASN A 213 -39.27 -10.77 -43.82
C ASN A 213 -37.84 -10.40 -43.37
N LEU A 214 -37.75 -9.56 -42.35
CA LEU A 214 -36.48 -9.11 -41.78
C LEU A 214 -36.30 -9.68 -40.37
N ILE A 215 -35.04 -9.98 -40.06
CA ILE A 215 -34.54 -10.22 -38.71
C ILE A 215 -34.00 -8.89 -38.18
N VAL A 216 -34.52 -8.49 -37.03
CA VAL A 216 -33.93 -7.45 -36.18
C VAL A 216 -33.43 -8.16 -34.93
N VAL A 217 -32.16 -7.97 -34.57
CA VAL A 217 -31.58 -8.60 -33.38
C VAL A 217 -32.14 -7.90 -32.13
N GLY A 218 -33.16 -8.50 -31.52
CA GLY A 218 -33.77 -8.01 -30.29
C GLY A 218 -33.88 -9.09 -29.22
N GLY A 219 -34.48 -8.74 -28.08
CA GLY A 219 -34.58 -9.62 -26.92
C GLY A 219 -35.45 -10.87 -27.14
N ASN A 220 -35.20 -11.91 -26.34
CA ASN A 220 -36.09 -13.09 -26.23
C ASN A 220 -37.43 -12.73 -25.56
N ASN A 221 -37.40 -11.86 -24.55
CA ASN A 221 -38.58 -11.20 -24.02
C ASN A 221 -38.89 -9.95 -24.87
N ARG A 222 -40.18 -9.71 -25.15
CA ARG A 222 -40.64 -8.58 -25.98
C ARG A 222 -40.86 -7.26 -25.21
N GLY A 223 -40.90 -7.32 -23.88
CA GLY A 223 -41.12 -6.15 -23.00
C GLY A 223 -40.01 -5.08 -22.98
N PRO A 224 -38.70 -5.44 -23.02
CA PRO A 224 -37.61 -4.46 -22.95
C PRO A 224 -37.64 -3.41 -24.06
N CYS A 225 -37.16 -2.21 -23.73
CA CYS A 225 -37.00 -1.12 -24.70
C CYS A 225 -35.82 -1.37 -25.67
N ALA A 226 -36.07 -1.25 -26.97
CA ALA A 226 -35.12 -1.51 -28.05
C ALA A 226 -33.96 -0.50 -28.11
N THR A 227 -34.16 0.73 -27.63
CA THR A 227 -33.11 1.78 -27.58
C THR A 227 -32.56 2.00 -26.17
N GLY A 228 -33.12 1.32 -25.17
CA GLY A 228 -32.81 1.49 -23.75
C GLY A 228 -31.67 0.60 -23.25
N GLY A 229 -31.76 0.22 -21.98
CA GLY A 229 -30.74 -0.60 -21.30
C GLY A 229 -30.44 -1.94 -21.97
N TRP A 230 -31.41 -2.54 -22.69
CA TRP A 230 -31.19 -3.81 -23.40
C TRP A 230 -30.05 -3.68 -24.43
N THR A 231 -30.17 -2.75 -25.38
CA THR A 231 -29.10 -2.50 -26.38
C THR A 231 -27.87 -1.90 -25.72
N GLN A 232 -28.05 -0.94 -24.82
CA GLN A 232 -26.93 -0.19 -24.23
C GLN A 232 -26.04 -1.03 -23.30
N GLY A 233 -26.54 -2.12 -22.73
CA GLY A 233 -25.78 -3.04 -21.88
C GLY A 233 -25.25 -4.31 -22.57
N GLY A 234 -25.58 -4.52 -23.85
CA GLY A 234 -25.22 -5.72 -24.60
C GLY A 234 -26.39 -6.23 -25.44
N GLY A 235 -27.36 -6.89 -24.78
CA GLY A 235 -28.60 -7.34 -25.42
C GLY A 235 -28.45 -8.68 -26.14
N HIS A 236 -28.76 -9.77 -25.45
CA HIS A 236 -28.81 -11.11 -26.04
C HIS A 236 -30.16 -11.40 -26.73
N SER A 237 -30.11 -12.25 -27.74
CA SER A 237 -31.15 -12.56 -28.72
C SER A 237 -31.13 -14.04 -29.14
N PRO A 238 -32.25 -14.62 -29.62
CA PRO A 238 -32.25 -15.95 -30.27
C PRO A 238 -31.32 -16.06 -31.47
N VAL A 239 -30.92 -14.94 -32.04
CA VAL A 239 -30.01 -14.89 -33.19
C VAL A 239 -28.62 -14.30 -32.85
N THR A 240 -28.27 -14.20 -31.56
CA THR A 240 -26.98 -13.64 -31.11
C THR A 240 -25.80 -14.32 -31.79
N ARG A 241 -25.82 -15.65 -31.86
CA ARG A 241 -24.76 -16.45 -32.51
C ARG A 241 -24.50 -16.01 -33.95
N PHE A 242 -25.55 -15.65 -34.66
CA PHE A 242 -25.50 -15.46 -36.11
C PHE A 242 -25.15 -14.03 -36.51
N TYR A 243 -25.50 -13.06 -35.66
CA TYR A 243 -25.41 -11.63 -36.00
C TYR A 243 -24.75 -10.76 -34.94
N GLY A 244 -24.35 -11.31 -33.79
CA GLY A 244 -23.78 -10.58 -32.66
C GLY A 244 -24.84 -10.08 -31.68
N LEU A 245 -24.42 -9.31 -30.68
CA LEU A 245 -25.30 -8.76 -29.65
C LEU A 245 -26.10 -7.56 -30.17
N GLY A 246 -27.10 -7.11 -29.42
CA GLY A 246 -27.87 -5.90 -29.71
C GLY A 246 -26.98 -4.67 -29.87
N ALA A 247 -25.99 -4.50 -28.99
CA ALA A 247 -24.99 -3.44 -29.06
C ALA A 247 -24.18 -3.47 -30.38
N ASP A 248 -23.94 -4.65 -30.96
CA ASP A 248 -23.20 -4.82 -32.22
C ASP A 248 -24.00 -4.36 -33.45
N GLN A 249 -25.31 -4.15 -33.29
CA GLN A 249 -26.18 -3.72 -34.37
C GLN A 249 -26.23 -2.21 -34.56
N VAL A 250 -25.84 -1.43 -33.56
CA VAL A 250 -26.00 0.03 -33.58
C VAL A 250 -25.04 0.66 -34.60
N LEU A 251 -25.61 1.40 -35.56
CA LEU A 251 -24.89 2.14 -36.61
C LEU A 251 -24.73 3.62 -36.25
N SER A 252 -25.74 4.21 -35.59
CA SER A 252 -25.71 5.56 -35.05
C SER A 252 -26.77 5.75 -33.97
N ALA A 253 -26.64 6.78 -33.14
CA ALA A 253 -27.62 7.15 -32.12
C ALA A 253 -27.74 8.67 -31.96
N ARG A 254 -28.92 9.15 -31.55
CA ARG A 254 -29.11 10.51 -31.02
C ARG A 254 -29.18 10.44 -29.50
N VAL A 255 -28.46 11.34 -28.85
CA VAL A 255 -28.28 11.34 -27.40
C VAL A 255 -28.40 12.76 -26.87
N VAL A 256 -29.24 12.96 -25.85
CA VAL A 256 -29.27 14.20 -25.07
C VAL A 256 -28.27 14.07 -23.91
N LEU A 257 -27.25 14.92 -23.90
CA LEU A 257 -26.18 14.90 -22.90
C LEU A 257 -26.62 15.53 -21.57
N ALA A 258 -25.78 15.36 -20.54
CA ALA A 258 -25.98 16.01 -19.24
C ALA A 258 -25.88 17.55 -19.31
N SER A 259 -25.32 18.10 -20.38
CA SER A 259 -25.32 19.54 -20.68
C SER A 259 -26.67 20.04 -21.22
N GLY A 260 -27.56 19.13 -21.64
CA GLY A 260 -28.75 19.44 -22.42
C GLY A 260 -28.51 19.52 -23.93
N GLU A 261 -27.27 19.33 -24.41
CA GLU A 261 -26.96 19.29 -25.83
C GLU A 261 -27.45 17.99 -26.47
N ILE A 262 -28.02 18.08 -27.68
CA ILE A 262 -28.44 16.93 -28.48
C ILE A 262 -27.34 16.63 -29.50
N VAL A 263 -26.73 15.44 -29.41
CA VAL A 263 -25.61 15.04 -30.26
C VAL A 263 -25.89 13.75 -31.02
N THR A 264 -25.23 13.58 -32.17
CA THR A 264 -25.17 12.30 -32.89
C THR A 264 -23.92 11.53 -32.48
N ALA A 265 -24.09 10.30 -32.04
CA ALA A 265 -23.03 9.34 -31.77
C ALA A 265 -22.95 8.31 -32.92
N SER A 266 -21.81 8.21 -33.58
CA SER A 266 -21.54 7.30 -34.71
C SER A 266 -20.04 7.00 -34.81
N PRO A 267 -19.59 6.15 -35.76
CA PRO A 267 -18.16 5.97 -36.03
C PRO A 267 -17.43 7.25 -36.52
N CYS A 268 -18.16 8.31 -36.86
CA CYS A 268 -17.62 9.58 -37.33
C CYS A 268 -17.72 10.70 -36.30
N ASN A 269 -18.77 10.72 -35.50
CA ASN A 269 -19.10 11.82 -34.59
C ASN A 269 -19.30 11.29 -33.17
N ASN A 270 -18.70 11.95 -32.18
CA ASN A 270 -18.76 11.53 -30.77
C ASN A 270 -18.46 10.03 -30.61
N THR A 271 -17.34 9.58 -31.21
CA THR A 271 -16.98 8.16 -31.34
C THR A 271 -16.77 7.47 -30.00
N ASP A 272 -16.34 8.24 -29.01
CA ASP A 272 -16.20 7.82 -27.62
C ASP A 272 -17.56 7.60 -26.96
N LEU A 273 -18.52 8.52 -27.12
CA LEU A 273 -19.90 8.31 -26.69
C LEU A 273 -20.53 7.10 -27.42
N PHE A 274 -20.27 6.97 -28.71
CA PHE A 274 -20.75 5.85 -29.53
C PHE A 274 -20.23 4.50 -29.04
N TYR A 275 -18.94 4.42 -28.68
CA TYR A 275 -18.36 3.27 -27.99
C TYR A 275 -19.10 2.97 -26.68
N ALA A 276 -19.28 3.98 -25.82
CA ALA A 276 -19.82 3.79 -24.48
C ALA A 276 -21.31 3.36 -24.44
N ILE A 277 -22.15 3.90 -25.31
CA ILE A 277 -23.58 3.52 -25.37
C ILE A 277 -23.80 2.15 -26.01
N ARG A 278 -22.76 1.50 -26.54
CA ARG A 278 -22.80 0.15 -27.11
C ARG A 278 -22.11 -0.80 -26.14
N GLY A 279 -22.81 -1.21 -25.08
CA GLY A 279 -22.32 -2.19 -24.11
C GLY A 279 -21.75 -1.61 -22.81
N GLY A 280 -21.61 -0.29 -22.67
CA GLY A 280 -21.18 0.35 -21.43
C GLY A 280 -22.30 0.62 -20.41
N GLY A 281 -23.54 0.26 -20.73
CA GLY A 281 -24.71 0.39 -19.85
C GLY A 281 -25.54 1.65 -20.09
N GLY A 282 -26.86 1.52 -19.88
CA GLY A 282 -27.82 2.59 -20.10
C GLY A 282 -27.95 3.59 -18.95
N GLY A 283 -28.46 4.79 -19.25
CA GLY A 283 -28.81 5.80 -18.24
C GLY A 283 -27.64 6.57 -17.63
N THR A 284 -26.42 6.36 -18.13
CA THR A 284 -25.21 6.96 -17.56
C THR A 284 -24.52 7.96 -18.51
N TYR A 285 -24.37 7.68 -19.81
CA TYR A 285 -23.61 8.57 -20.71
C TYR A 285 -24.45 9.69 -21.33
N GLY A 286 -25.77 9.55 -21.30
CA GLY A 286 -26.75 10.48 -21.84
C GLY A 286 -28.11 9.77 -22.02
N VAL A 287 -29.13 10.52 -22.41
CA VAL A 287 -30.46 9.99 -22.70
C VAL A 287 -30.56 9.69 -24.19
N VAL A 288 -30.54 8.40 -24.55
CA VAL A 288 -30.70 7.97 -25.95
C VAL A 288 -32.15 8.13 -26.37
N THR A 289 -32.37 8.84 -27.48
CA THR A 289 -33.71 9.13 -28.03
C THR A 289 -33.94 8.46 -29.38
N GLN A 290 -32.88 8.15 -30.11
CA GLN A 290 -32.95 7.43 -31.38
C GLN A 290 -31.75 6.48 -31.53
N MET A 291 -31.97 5.32 -32.14
CA MET A 291 -30.88 4.46 -32.65
C MET A 291 -31.20 3.99 -34.06
N THR A 292 -30.18 3.94 -34.92
CA THR A 292 -30.24 3.21 -36.20
C THR A 292 -29.49 1.91 -36.03
N VAL A 293 -30.13 0.79 -36.34
CA VAL A 293 -29.59 -0.57 -36.17
C VAL A 293 -29.60 -1.35 -37.47
N LYS A 294 -28.69 -2.33 -37.61
CA LYS A 294 -28.66 -3.27 -38.73
C LYS A 294 -29.93 -4.14 -38.76
N THR A 295 -30.37 -4.51 -39.97
CA THR A 295 -31.39 -5.54 -40.19
C THR A 295 -30.89 -6.57 -41.19
N TYR A 296 -31.42 -7.79 -41.12
CA TYR A 296 -30.95 -8.92 -41.93
C TYR A 296 -32.12 -9.60 -42.63
N PRO A 297 -31.92 -10.18 -43.82
CA PRO A 297 -32.93 -11.05 -44.43
C PRO A 297 -33.26 -12.25 -43.54
N THR A 298 -34.52 -12.65 -43.53
CA THR A 298 -34.94 -13.88 -42.85
C THR A 298 -34.34 -15.13 -43.48
N LYS A 299 -34.21 -16.19 -42.67
CA LYS A 299 -33.74 -17.52 -43.08
C LYS A 299 -34.58 -18.59 -42.39
N ASN A 300 -34.60 -19.79 -42.95
CA ASN A 300 -35.20 -20.96 -42.31
C ASN A 300 -34.46 -21.30 -41.01
N ILE A 301 -35.20 -21.84 -40.04
CA ILE A 301 -34.70 -22.17 -38.71
C ILE A 301 -35.14 -23.58 -38.35
N ASP A 302 -34.18 -24.42 -38.01
CA ASP A 302 -34.44 -25.74 -37.46
C ASP A 302 -34.29 -25.72 -35.95
N ALA A 303 -35.34 -26.14 -35.26
CA ALA A 303 -35.41 -26.17 -33.81
C ALA A 303 -35.52 -27.61 -33.30
N ILE A 304 -34.70 -27.98 -32.34
CA ILE A 304 -34.75 -29.24 -31.59
C ILE A 304 -35.08 -28.91 -30.14
N ASP A 305 -36.28 -29.29 -29.71
CA ASP A 305 -36.70 -29.15 -28.32
C ASP A 305 -36.32 -30.39 -27.53
N VAL A 306 -35.70 -30.17 -26.38
CA VAL A 306 -35.42 -31.20 -25.39
C VAL A 306 -36.19 -30.86 -24.13
N VAL A 307 -36.94 -31.82 -23.59
CA VAL A 307 -37.61 -31.73 -22.29
C VAL A 307 -37.22 -32.94 -21.45
N ILE A 308 -36.73 -32.69 -20.24
CA ILE A 308 -36.40 -33.69 -19.23
C ILE A 308 -37.14 -33.31 -17.95
N GLY A 309 -37.97 -34.20 -17.38
CA GLY A 309 -38.74 -33.85 -16.19
C GLY A 309 -39.16 -35.03 -15.34
N THR A 310 -39.32 -34.80 -14.04
CA THR A 310 -39.82 -35.78 -13.08
C THR A 310 -40.52 -35.10 -11.91
N ALA A 311 -41.49 -35.78 -11.31
CA ALA A 311 -42.14 -35.35 -10.08
C ALA A 311 -41.40 -35.85 -8.81
N SER A 312 -40.44 -36.77 -8.97
CA SER A 312 -39.67 -37.34 -7.85
C SER A 312 -38.61 -36.36 -7.35
N THR A 313 -38.54 -36.19 -6.03
CA THR A 313 -37.52 -35.41 -5.33
C THR A 313 -36.55 -36.30 -4.55
N SER A 314 -36.47 -37.59 -4.88
CA SER A 314 -35.58 -38.52 -4.17
C SER A 314 -34.11 -38.20 -4.46
N ALA A 315 -33.24 -38.31 -3.45
CA ALA A 315 -31.82 -37.97 -3.58
C ALA A 315 -31.10 -38.68 -4.74
N ASN A 316 -31.44 -39.94 -5.02
CA ASN A 316 -30.88 -40.69 -6.15
C ASN A 316 -31.29 -40.10 -7.51
N VAL A 317 -32.54 -39.69 -7.65
CA VAL A 317 -33.04 -39.04 -8.87
C VAL A 317 -32.42 -37.64 -9.01
N SER A 318 -32.34 -36.86 -7.93
CA SER A 318 -31.66 -35.55 -7.92
C SER A 318 -30.20 -35.67 -8.37
N ALA A 319 -29.44 -36.64 -7.85
CA ALA A 319 -28.05 -36.86 -8.24
C ALA A 319 -27.91 -37.17 -9.74
N LYS A 320 -28.78 -38.03 -10.29
CA LYS A 320 -28.80 -38.34 -11.73
C LYS A 320 -29.18 -37.14 -12.59
N PHE A 321 -30.06 -36.26 -12.09
CA PHE A 321 -30.39 -35.02 -12.78
C PHE A 321 -29.18 -34.08 -12.85
N ILE A 322 -28.42 -33.94 -11.75
CA ILE A 322 -27.17 -33.15 -11.74
C ILE A 322 -26.14 -33.72 -12.71
N ASP A 323 -25.98 -35.04 -12.77
CA ASP A 323 -25.12 -35.68 -13.78
C ASP A 323 -25.57 -35.34 -15.20
N ALA A 324 -26.88 -35.39 -15.47
CA ALA A 324 -27.44 -34.99 -16.76
C ALA A 324 -27.17 -33.51 -17.08
N MET A 325 -27.34 -32.60 -16.13
CA MET A 325 -27.05 -31.17 -16.34
C MET A 325 -25.57 -30.94 -16.61
N THR A 326 -24.69 -31.66 -15.91
CA THR A 326 -23.24 -31.62 -16.17
C THR A 326 -22.92 -32.06 -17.59
N ASP A 327 -23.53 -33.15 -18.06
CA ASP A 327 -23.29 -33.69 -19.40
C ASP A 327 -23.89 -32.78 -20.50
N ILE A 328 -25.02 -32.11 -20.23
CA ILE A 328 -25.58 -31.09 -21.13
C ILE A 328 -24.70 -29.85 -21.17
N TYR A 329 -24.27 -29.32 -20.02
CA TYR A 329 -23.42 -28.13 -19.95
C TYR A 329 -22.08 -28.34 -20.66
N SER A 330 -21.46 -29.50 -20.46
CA SER A 330 -20.23 -29.87 -21.16
C SER A 330 -20.40 -30.08 -22.67
N SER A 331 -21.64 -30.17 -23.18
CA SER A 331 -21.91 -30.32 -24.61
C SER A 331 -22.04 -29.01 -25.38
N TYR A 332 -22.26 -27.88 -24.69
CA TYR A 332 -22.49 -26.60 -25.37
C TYR A 332 -21.34 -26.14 -26.27
N PRO A 333 -20.04 -26.37 -25.97
CA PRO A 333 -19.01 -25.89 -26.88
C PRO A 333 -19.01 -26.69 -28.19
N TYR A 334 -19.16 -28.02 -28.15
CA TYR A 334 -19.43 -28.83 -29.36
C TYR A 334 -20.65 -28.32 -30.12
N LEU A 335 -21.79 -28.12 -29.45
CA LEU A 335 -23.01 -27.62 -30.08
C LEU A 335 -22.80 -26.25 -30.74
N SER A 336 -22.00 -25.38 -30.12
CA SER A 336 -21.63 -24.08 -30.70
C SER A 336 -20.74 -24.21 -31.94
N GLU A 337 -19.81 -25.16 -31.94
CA GLU A 337 -18.93 -25.46 -33.08
C GLU A 337 -19.75 -25.97 -34.29
N VAL A 338 -20.75 -26.82 -34.05
CA VAL A 338 -21.60 -27.37 -35.11
C VAL A 338 -22.81 -26.48 -35.48
N GLY A 339 -22.87 -25.26 -34.97
CA GLY A 339 -23.84 -24.25 -35.45
C GLY A 339 -25.08 -24.04 -34.60
N PHE A 340 -25.22 -24.72 -33.46
CA PHE A 340 -26.37 -24.55 -32.57
C PHE A 340 -26.24 -23.34 -31.65
N ALA A 341 -27.39 -22.74 -31.35
CA ALA A 341 -27.64 -21.76 -30.30
C ALA A 341 -28.96 -22.13 -29.58
N GLY A 342 -29.43 -21.33 -28.63
CA GLY A 342 -30.78 -21.52 -28.09
C GLY A 342 -31.02 -20.95 -26.71
N TYR A 343 -32.22 -21.20 -26.20
CA TYR A 343 -32.62 -20.89 -24.84
C TYR A 343 -33.07 -22.14 -24.11
N GLY A 344 -32.52 -22.32 -22.92
CA GLY A 344 -32.89 -23.37 -21.99
C GLY A 344 -33.36 -22.82 -20.66
N ALA A 345 -34.05 -23.63 -19.89
CA ALA A 345 -34.35 -23.37 -18.51
C ALA A 345 -34.35 -24.66 -17.71
N TRP A 346 -33.94 -24.58 -16.44
CA TRP A 346 -33.99 -25.73 -15.56
C TRP A 346 -34.16 -25.36 -14.09
N ALA A 347 -34.69 -26.31 -13.33
CA ALA A 347 -34.93 -26.23 -11.90
C ALA A 347 -34.88 -27.63 -11.29
N MET A 348 -34.49 -27.74 -10.03
CA MET A 348 -34.47 -29.00 -9.29
C MET A 348 -35.20 -28.86 -7.96
N ASN A 349 -35.98 -29.89 -7.59
CA ASN A 349 -36.68 -29.99 -6.31
C ASN A 349 -37.50 -28.75 -5.93
N SER A 350 -38.13 -28.12 -6.93
CA SER A 350 -38.95 -26.93 -6.71
C SER A 350 -40.14 -27.24 -5.79
N PRO A 351 -40.44 -26.37 -4.82
CA PRO A 351 -41.59 -26.51 -3.92
C PRO A 351 -42.94 -26.29 -4.64
N VAL A 352 -42.91 -25.76 -5.86
CA VAL A 352 -44.09 -25.60 -6.73
C VAL A 352 -43.84 -26.33 -8.06
N PRO A 353 -44.87 -26.89 -8.72
CA PRO A 353 -44.69 -27.56 -10.01
C PRO A 353 -44.13 -26.59 -11.08
N ILE A 354 -43.14 -27.05 -11.84
CA ILE A 354 -42.48 -26.33 -12.93
C ILE A 354 -42.57 -27.19 -14.19
N GLY A 355 -43.22 -26.69 -15.24
CA GLY A 355 -43.39 -27.41 -16.51
C GLY A 355 -44.30 -28.65 -16.38
N GLY A 356 -45.60 -28.43 -16.24
CA GLY A 356 -46.56 -29.50 -15.96
C GLY A 356 -46.58 -29.88 -14.48
N ASN A 357 -46.51 -31.18 -14.16
CA ASN A 357 -46.50 -31.69 -12.78
C ASN A 357 -45.08 -32.00 -12.26
N PHE A 358 -44.03 -31.51 -12.92
CA PHE A 358 -42.66 -31.81 -12.53
C PHE A 358 -42.17 -30.90 -11.39
N SER A 359 -41.38 -31.46 -10.47
CA SER A 359 -40.66 -30.71 -9.43
C SER A 359 -39.20 -30.47 -9.83
N THR A 360 -38.66 -31.32 -10.71
CA THR A 360 -37.35 -31.19 -11.35
C THR A 360 -37.54 -31.22 -12.86
N PHE A 361 -37.00 -30.22 -13.55
CA PHE A 361 -37.29 -29.94 -14.95
C PHE A 361 -36.09 -29.32 -15.65
N TYR A 362 -35.85 -29.71 -16.90
CA TYR A 362 -35.00 -29.05 -17.87
C TYR A 362 -35.75 -28.99 -19.20
N SER A 363 -35.73 -27.83 -19.85
CA SER A 363 -36.21 -27.68 -21.22
C SER A 363 -35.32 -26.74 -22.00
N GLN A 364 -34.98 -27.09 -23.23
CA GLN A 364 -34.24 -26.21 -24.13
C GLN A 364 -34.64 -26.40 -25.57
N THR A 365 -34.76 -25.28 -26.28
CA THR A 365 -34.86 -25.28 -27.74
C THR A 365 -33.49 -24.94 -28.32
N PHE A 366 -32.85 -25.92 -28.94
CA PHE A 366 -31.62 -25.74 -29.71
C PHE A 366 -31.95 -25.37 -31.15
N THR A 367 -31.28 -24.36 -31.70
CA THR A 367 -31.59 -23.83 -33.04
C THR A 367 -30.37 -23.74 -33.94
N THR A 368 -30.59 -23.97 -35.22
CA THR A 368 -29.65 -23.63 -36.30
C THR A 368 -30.33 -22.69 -37.29
N LEU A 369 -29.55 -21.83 -37.95
CA LEU A 369 -30.04 -20.86 -38.93
C LEU A 369 -29.51 -21.22 -40.31
N GLY A 370 -30.41 -21.52 -41.25
CA GLY A 370 -30.04 -21.82 -42.64
C GLY A 370 -29.63 -23.27 -42.94
N ASN A 371 -29.56 -24.16 -41.94
CA ASN A 371 -29.32 -25.59 -42.15
C ASN A 371 -30.60 -26.31 -42.57
N ASP A 372 -30.49 -27.54 -43.06
CA ASP A 372 -31.65 -28.42 -43.23
C ASP A 372 -31.91 -29.28 -41.98
N ALA A 373 -33.15 -29.74 -41.84
CA ALA A 373 -33.61 -30.52 -40.70
C ALA A 373 -32.83 -31.84 -40.51
N ALA A 374 -32.44 -32.51 -41.58
CA ALA A 374 -31.72 -33.78 -41.50
C ALA A 374 -30.31 -33.57 -40.93
N GLU A 375 -29.65 -32.51 -41.36
CA GLU A 375 -28.33 -32.12 -40.88
C GLU A 375 -28.36 -31.69 -39.41
N ALA A 376 -29.34 -30.88 -39.01
CA ALA A 376 -29.52 -30.51 -37.61
C ALA A 376 -29.71 -31.77 -36.71
N THR A 377 -30.54 -32.73 -37.14
CA THR A 377 -30.71 -34.00 -36.41
C THR A 377 -29.43 -34.82 -36.35
N ARG A 378 -28.68 -34.91 -37.46
CA ARG A 378 -27.41 -35.63 -37.52
C ARG A 378 -26.38 -35.05 -36.54
N LEU A 379 -26.27 -33.73 -36.49
CA LEU A 379 -25.33 -33.01 -35.62
C LEU A 379 -25.73 -33.08 -34.14
N PHE A 380 -27.03 -33.14 -33.83
CA PHE A 380 -27.54 -33.25 -32.46
C PHE A 380 -27.51 -34.68 -31.89
N LYS A 381 -27.43 -35.70 -32.76
CA LYS A 381 -27.46 -37.12 -32.38
C LYS A 381 -26.55 -37.51 -31.20
N PRO A 382 -25.28 -37.06 -31.10
CA PRO A 382 -24.42 -37.41 -29.97
C PRO A 382 -24.97 -36.95 -28.61
N ILE A 383 -25.75 -35.87 -28.59
CA ILE A 383 -26.35 -35.34 -27.35
C ILE A 383 -27.63 -36.12 -27.03
N ALA A 384 -28.44 -36.41 -28.05
CA ALA A 384 -29.63 -37.26 -27.90
C ALA A 384 -29.29 -38.65 -27.32
N GLU A 385 -28.20 -39.26 -27.77
CA GLU A 385 -27.71 -40.56 -27.27
C GLU A 385 -27.26 -40.50 -25.81
N LYS A 386 -26.72 -39.35 -25.34
CA LYS A 386 -26.33 -39.15 -23.94
C LYS A 386 -27.52 -38.98 -22.99
N ILE A 387 -28.58 -38.29 -23.41
CA ILE A 387 -29.71 -37.95 -22.52
C ILE A 387 -30.86 -38.97 -22.56
N THR A 388 -31.00 -39.75 -23.63
CA THR A 388 -32.07 -40.76 -23.76
C THR A 388 -32.09 -41.81 -22.63
N PRO A 389 -30.93 -42.33 -22.14
CA PRO A 389 -30.89 -43.29 -21.03
C PRO A 389 -31.47 -42.79 -19.70
N LEU A 390 -31.72 -41.48 -19.54
CA LEU A 390 -32.38 -40.95 -18.34
C LEU A 390 -33.82 -41.44 -18.19
N LYS A 391 -34.47 -41.92 -19.26
CA LYS A 391 -35.78 -42.57 -19.19
C LYS A 391 -35.76 -43.77 -18.24
N ASP A 392 -34.70 -44.56 -18.28
CA ASP A 392 -34.50 -45.74 -17.42
C ASP A 392 -34.24 -45.36 -15.95
N SER A 393 -34.07 -44.06 -15.69
CA SER A 393 -33.80 -43.49 -14.37
C SER A 393 -34.99 -42.72 -13.76
N GLY A 394 -36.18 -42.83 -14.34
CA GLY A 394 -37.40 -42.21 -13.81
C GLY A 394 -37.67 -40.79 -14.29
N PHE A 395 -37.05 -40.37 -15.39
CA PHE A 395 -37.33 -39.10 -16.06
C PHE A 395 -38.22 -39.31 -17.28
N THR A 396 -39.12 -38.36 -17.52
CA THR A 396 -39.72 -38.15 -18.83
C THR A 396 -38.68 -37.44 -19.70
N VAL A 397 -38.29 -38.03 -20.84
CA VAL A 397 -37.38 -37.40 -21.81
C VAL A 397 -38.09 -37.30 -23.16
N SER A 398 -38.23 -36.09 -23.68
CA SER A 398 -38.79 -35.78 -25.00
C SER A 398 -37.76 -35.03 -25.83
N ILE A 399 -37.55 -35.46 -27.07
CA ILE A 399 -36.73 -34.76 -28.06
C ILE A 399 -37.58 -34.63 -29.32
N THR A 400 -37.92 -33.41 -29.71
CA THR A 400 -38.76 -33.15 -30.89
C THR A 400 -38.10 -32.13 -31.80
N GLN A 401 -38.19 -32.35 -33.10
CA GLN A 401 -37.68 -31.42 -34.11
C GLN A 401 -38.83 -30.72 -34.82
N LYS A 402 -38.66 -29.42 -35.09
CA LYS A 402 -39.54 -28.63 -35.95
C LYS A 402 -38.75 -27.64 -36.78
N ALA A 403 -38.96 -27.69 -38.09
CA ALA A 403 -38.45 -26.70 -39.03
C ALA A 403 -39.44 -25.53 -39.16
N TYR A 404 -38.90 -24.32 -39.29
CA TYR A 404 -39.62 -23.09 -39.51
C TYR A 404 -39.14 -22.44 -40.81
N THR A 405 -40.09 -21.93 -41.59
CA THR A 405 -39.82 -21.33 -42.91
C THR A 405 -39.00 -20.06 -42.81
N ASP A 406 -39.16 -19.31 -41.72
CA ASP A 406 -38.55 -18.01 -41.50
C ASP A 406 -38.50 -17.69 -39.98
N TYR A 407 -37.78 -16.63 -39.62
CA TYR A 407 -37.66 -16.16 -38.24
C TYR A 407 -38.99 -15.68 -37.62
N GLY A 408 -39.87 -15.08 -38.42
CA GLY A 408 -41.18 -14.60 -37.96
C GLY A 408 -42.13 -15.74 -37.58
N ALA A 409 -41.98 -16.91 -38.19
CA ALA A 409 -42.67 -18.14 -37.81
C ALA A 409 -42.05 -18.79 -36.57
N TYR A 410 -40.72 -18.81 -36.47
CA TYR A 410 -39.99 -19.39 -35.34
C TYR A 410 -40.22 -18.61 -34.04
N TYR A 411 -40.02 -17.28 -34.07
CA TYR A 411 -39.91 -16.46 -32.87
C TYR A 411 -41.15 -16.53 -31.97
N PRO A 412 -42.40 -16.34 -32.45
CA PRO A 412 -43.60 -16.45 -31.60
C PRO A 412 -43.89 -17.86 -31.10
N ASN A 413 -43.34 -18.90 -31.75
CA ASN A 413 -43.58 -20.30 -31.37
C ASN A 413 -42.61 -20.80 -30.30
N LYS A 414 -41.37 -20.30 -30.29
CA LYS A 414 -40.25 -20.85 -29.49
C LYS A 414 -39.49 -19.81 -28.67
N SER A 415 -39.74 -18.54 -28.93
CA SER A 415 -39.16 -17.39 -28.25
C SER A 415 -40.29 -16.39 -27.97
N GLY A 416 -40.01 -15.09 -27.93
CA GLY A 416 -41.04 -14.06 -27.83
C GLY A 416 -41.89 -14.13 -26.58
N THR A 417 -41.28 -14.51 -25.46
CA THR A 417 -41.99 -14.73 -24.21
C THR A 417 -42.53 -13.41 -23.67
N ASP A 418 -43.82 -13.37 -23.35
CA ASP A 418 -44.41 -12.32 -22.53
C ASP A 418 -44.34 -12.79 -21.08
N ALA A 419 -43.13 -12.74 -20.51
CA ALA A 419 -42.91 -13.21 -19.16
C ALA A 419 -43.83 -12.48 -18.17
N THR A 420 -44.40 -13.23 -17.22
CA THR A 420 -45.13 -12.66 -16.09
C THR A 420 -44.19 -11.77 -15.28
N VAL A 421 -44.58 -10.52 -15.05
CA VAL A 421 -43.80 -9.53 -14.29
C VAL A 421 -44.53 -9.13 -12.99
N GLY A 422 -43.98 -8.16 -12.26
CA GLY A 422 -44.56 -7.59 -11.03
C GLY A 422 -44.21 -8.37 -9.76
N GLY A 423 -43.32 -9.37 -9.87
CA GLY A 423 -42.75 -10.14 -8.75
C GLY A 423 -41.32 -9.71 -8.39
N VAL A 424 -40.80 -10.27 -7.30
CA VAL A 424 -39.45 -9.96 -6.78
C VAL A 424 -38.62 -11.24 -6.73
N SER A 425 -37.38 -11.15 -7.18
CA SER A 425 -36.42 -12.26 -7.09
C SER A 425 -35.01 -11.74 -6.82
N ALA A 426 -34.22 -12.52 -6.09
CA ALA A 426 -32.78 -12.37 -6.12
C ALA A 426 -32.27 -13.03 -7.40
N LEU A 427 -31.55 -12.28 -8.24
CA LEU A 427 -31.11 -12.73 -9.56
C LEU A 427 -29.64 -12.34 -9.78
N ALA A 428 -28.88 -13.21 -10.42
CA ALA A 428 -27.58 -12.89 -11.01
C ALA A 428 -27.32 -13.76 -12.25
N SER A 429 -26.18 -13.57 -12.89
CA SER A 429 -25.76 -14.39 -14.03
C SER A 429 -24.26 -14.59 -14.07
N ARG A 430 -23.81 -15.53 -14.91
CA ARG A 430 -22.39 -15.69 -15.25
C ARG A 430 -22.21 -16.15 -16.69
N LEU A 431 -21.20 -15.61 -17.36
CA LEU A 431 -20.70 -16.10 -18.63
C LEU A 431 -19.80 -17.32 -18.41
N LEU A 432 -20.04 -18.42 -19.12
CA LEU A 432 -19.25 -19.64 -19.00
C LEU A 432 -18.50 -19.93 -20.30
N GLY A 433 -17.16 -19.91 -20.22
CA GLY A 433 -16.26 -20.19 -21.34
C GLY A 433 -16.05 -21.67 -21.60
N LYS A 434 -15.42 -22.01 -22.73
CA LYS A 434 -15.14 -23.40 -23.12
C LYS A 434 -14.43 -24.20 -22.03
N SER A 435 -13.41 -23.64 -21.38
CA SER A 435 -12.65 -24.31 -20.33
C SER A 435 -13.48 -24.65 -19.09
N ALA A 436 -14.49 -23.82 -18.78
CA ALA A 436 -15.41 -24.07 -17.67
C ALA A 436 -16.31 -25.28 -17.94
N LEU A 437 -16.70 -25.48 -19.19
CA LEU A 437 -17.67 -26.49 -19.61
C LEU A 437 -17.03 -27.83 -20.00
N GLU A 438 -15.88 -27.81 -20.69
CA GLU A 438 -15.19 -29.01 -21.18
C GLU A 438 -13.97 -29.43 -20.35
N GLY A 439 -13.59 -28.64 -19.35
CA GLY A 439 -12.42 -28.91 -18.53
C GLY A 439 -12.62 -30.10 -17.58
N ASN A 440 -12.65 -29.83 -16.28
CA ASN A 440 -12.79 -30.87 -15.28
C ASN A 440 -14.28 -31.18 -15.03
N ARG A 441 -14.75 -32.35 -15.48
CA ARG A 441 -16.15 -32.79 -15.29
C ARG A 441 -16.54 -32.82 -13.81
N ASP A 442 -15.67 -33.27 -12.91
CA ASP A 442 -15.99 -33.34 -11.48
C ASP A 442 -16.13 -31.94 -10.87
N GLN A 443 -15.29 -30.99 -11.32
CA GLN A 443 -15.40 -29.58 -10.93
C GLN A 443 -16.71 -28.97 -11.44
N LEU A 444 -17.05 -29.19 -12.72
CA LEU A 444 -18.32 -28.74 -13.30
C LEU A 444 -19.51 -29.36 -12.56
N ARG A 445 -19.46 -30.66 -12.27
CA ARG A 445 -20.53 -31.36 -11.55
C ARG A 445 -20.73 -30.80 -10.14
N LYS A 446 -19.64 -30.58 -9.40
CA LYS A 446 -19.69 -29.94 -8.08
C LYS A 446 -20.27 -28.53 -8.16
N ALA A 447 -19.95 -27.80 -9.23
CA ALA A 447 -20.53 -26.50 -9.49
C ALA A 447 -22.04 -26.60 -9.72
N MET A 448 -22.51 -27.56 -10.54
CA MET A 448 -23.92 -27.84 -10.79
C MET A 448 -24.70 -28.16 -9.50
N GLU A 449 -24.11 -28.91 -8.56
CA GLU A 449 -24.73 -29.17 -7.24
C GLU A 449 -24.98 -27.88 -6.46
N THR A 450 -24.04 -26.94 -6.51
CA THR A 450 -24.19 -25.65 -5.83
C THR A 450 -25.25 -24.78 -6.53
N MET A 451 -25.23 -24.77 -7.86
CA MET A 451 -26.15 -24.01 -8.70
C MET A 451 -27.61 -24.42 -8.46
N ALA A 452 -27.86 -25.72 -8.40
CA ALA A 452 -29.18 -26.31 -8.18
C ALA A 452 -29.83 -25.90 -6.84
N GLY A 453 -29.02 -25.41 -5.89
CA GLY A 453 -29.48 -24.87 -4.61
C GLY A 453 -29.91 -25.94 -3.61
N LYS A 454 -30.57 -25.48 -2.53
CA LYS A 454 -30.96 -26.34 -1.39
C LYS A 454 -32.34 -26.93 -1.60
N ASP A 455 -32.53 -28.18 -1.15
CA ASP A 455 -33.82 -28.87 -1.23
C ASP A 455 -34.96 -28.05 -0.60
N GLY A 456 -36.08 -27.96 -1.32
CA GLY A 456 -37.28 -27.25 -0.87
C GLY A 456 -37.25 -25.74 -1.02
N LYS A 457 -36.16 -25.15 -1.56
CA LYS A 457 -36.12 -23.74 -1.99
C LYS A 457 -36.30 -23.67 -3.50
N ALA A 458 -37.08 -22.69 -3.97
CA ALA A 458 -37.26 -22.49 -5.40
C ALA A 458 -35.99 -21.90 -6.01
N VAL A 459 -35.54 -22.53 -7.10
CA VAL A 459 -34.38 -22.15 -7.89
C VAL A 459 -34.78 -22.27 -9.34
N PHE A 460 -34.44 -21.26 -10.13
CA PHE A 460 -34.67 -21.29 -11.57
C PHE A 460 -33.43 -20.80 -12.30
N HIS A 461 -33.07 -21.51 -13.36
CA HIS A 461 -31.98 -21.16 -14.26
C HIS A 461 -32.54 -20.90 -15.64
N THR A 462 -32.07 -19.85 -16.30
CA THR A 462 -32.26 -19.58 -17.72
C THR A 462 -30.91 -19.61 -18.41
N VAL A 463 -30.75 -20.51 -19.37
CA VAL A 463 -29.52 -20.70 -20.12
C VAL A 463 -29.65 -20.04 -21.48
N VAL A 464 -28.77 -19.10 -21.77
CA VAL A 464 -28.63 -18.50 -23.10
C VAL A 464 -27.43 -19.14 -23.78
N HIS A 465 -27.69 -20.10 -24.66
CA HIS A 465 -26.66 -20.70 -25.50
C HIS A 465 -26.41 -19.81 -26.70
N HIS A 466 -25.50 -18.84 -26.56
CA HIS A 466 -25.22 -17.83 -27.58
C HIS A 466 -24.06 -18.20 -28.50
N GLY A 467 -23.10 -19.01 -28.06
CA GLY A 467 -22.02 -19.55 -28.91
C GLY A 467 -21.10 -18.53 -29.57
N LEU A 468 -21.02 -17.29 -29.05
CA LEU A 468 -20.25 -16.21 -29.68
C LEU A 468 -18.75 -16.52 -29.81
N GLN A 469 -18.21 -17.37 -28.93
CA GLN A 469 -16.81 -17.78 -29.03
C GLN A 469 -16.44 -18.40 -30.39
N THR A 470 -17.38 -19.04 -31.10
CA THR A 470 -17.16 -19.64 -32.42
C THR A 470 -17.63 -18.74 -33.57
N ALA A 471 -18.13 -17.53 -33.29
CA ALA A 471 -18.68 -16.58 -34.27
C ALA A 471 -18.01 -15.20 -34.15
N GLN A 472 -16.68 -15.17 -34.08
CA GLN A 472 -15.90 -13.94 -33.86
C GLN A 472 -16.07 -12.89 -34.96
N GLU A 473 -16.49 -13.29 -36.16
CA GLU A 473 -16.83 -12.41 -37.27
C GLU A 473 -18.01 -11.48 -36.96
N THR A 474 -18.84 -11.83 -35.98
CA THR A 474 -19.97 -11.01 -35.53
C THR A 474 -19.58 -9.92 -34.53
N ARG A 475 -18.36 -10.01 -33.96
CA ARG A 475 -17.87 -9.08 -32.93
C ARG A 475 -17.52 -7.72 -33.53
N ASP A 476 -18.17 -6.67 -33.03
CA ASP A 476 -17.73 -5.30 -33.28
C ASP A 476 -16.74 -4.84 -32.21
N LYS A 477 -15.46 -4.71 -32.57
CA LYS A 477 -14.41 -4.28 -31.64
C LYS A 477 -14.47 -2.80 -31.26
N SER A 478 -15.35 -2.02 -31.89
CA SER A 478 -15.61 -0.61 -31.55
C SER A 478 -16.73 -0.43 -30.51
N SER A 479 -17.23 -1.53 -29.94
CA SER A 479 -18.24 -1.59 -28.90
C SER A 479 -17.59 -1.76 -27.52
N ALA A 480 -18.21 -1.22 -26.48
CA ALA A 480 -17.79 -1.37 -25.09
C ALA A 480 -18.36 -2.61 -24.39
N VAL A 481 -19.02 -3.51 -25.13
CA VAL A 481 -19.48 -4.80 -24.61
C VAL A 481 -18.34 -5.51 -23.89
N GLN A 482 -18.63 -6.01 -22.69
CA GLN A 482 -17.71 -6.80 -21.87
C GLN A 482 -17.10 -7.94 -22.71
N PRO A 483 -15.76 -8.00 -22.86
CA PRO A 483 -15.13 -8.92 -23.82
C PRO A 483 -15.42 -10.40 -23.59
N GLY A 484 -15.67 -10.80 -22.34
CA GLY A 484 -16.00 -12.17 -21.94
C GLY A 484 -17.22 -12.74 -22.65
N TRP A 485 -18.13 -11.92 -23.19
CA TRP A 485 -19.21 -12.37 -24.08
C TRP A 485 -18.70 -13.14 -25.30
N TYR A 486 -17.58 -12.71 -25.87
CA TYR A 486 -17.00 -13.34 -27.05
C TYR A 486 -16.03 -14.47 -26.70
N ASP A 487 -15.71 -14.66 -25.43
CA ASP A 487 -14.92 -15.80 -24.95
C ASP A 487 -15.81 -16.88 -24.29
N ALA A 488 -17.11 -16.57 -24.12
CA ALA A 488 -18.11 -17.43 -23.53
C ALA A 488 -18.90 -18.24 -24.56
N VAL A 489 -19.41 -19.37 -24.10
CA VAL A 489 -20.29 -20.28 -24.83
C VAL A 489 -21.75 -19.98 -24.48
N ILE A 490 -22.00 -19.84 -23.18
CA ILE A 490 -23.33 -19.61 -22.62
C ILE A 490 -23.30 -18.47 -21.59
N LEU A 491 -24.45 -17.83 -21.41
CA LEU A 491 -24.79 -17.07 -20.21
C LEU A 491 -25.77 -17.92 -19.40
N ASP A 492 -25.45 -18.20 -18.14
CA ASP A 492 -26.37 -18.83 -17.19
C ASP A 492 -26.90 -17.76 -16.24
N ILE A 493 -28.22 -17.54 -16.28
CA ILE A 493 -28.95 -16.60 -15.42
C ILE A 493 -29.65 -17.43 -14.37
N PHE A 494 -29.45 -17.11 -13.10
CA PHE A 494 -29.98 -17.89 -12.00
C PHE A 494 -30.68 -17.00 -10.99
N GLU A 495 -31.85 -17.46 -10.57
CA GLU A 495 -32.74 -16.70 -9.73
C GLU A 495 -33.26 -17.52 -8.54
N ARG A 496 -33.61 -16.80 -7.48
CA ARG A 496 -34.26 -17.28 -6.26
C ARG A 496 -35.56 -16.49 -6.10
N PRO A 497 -36.69 -16.99 -6.59
CA PRO A 497 -37.94 -16.24 -6.56
C PRO A 497 -38.51 -16.13 -5.14
N ILE A 498 -39.08 -14.98 -4.81
CA ILE A 498 -39.80 -14.76 -3.55
C ILE A 498 -41.25 -15.24 -3.74
N LEU A 499 -41.56 -16.44 -3.22
CA LEU A 499 -42.85 -17.09 -3.46
C LEU A 499 -43.97 -16.65 -2.50
N SER A 500 -43.64 -16.11 -1.33
CA SER A 500 -44.62 -15.67 -0.33
C SER A 500 -44.01 -14.67 0.66
N GLY A 501 -44.87 -13.95 1.40
CA GLY A 501 -44.44 -12.96 2.40
C GLY A 501 -44.25 -11.55 1.85
N GLU A 502 -43.51 -10.72 2.60
CA GLU A 502 -43.20 -9.34 2.19
C GLU A 502 -42.26 -9.32 0.97
N LEU A 503 -42.64 -8.55 -0.05
CA LEU A 503 -41.90 -8.40 -1.30
C LEU A 503 -40.80 -7.34 -1.17
N SER A 504 -39.82 -7.61 -0.29
CA SER A 504 -38.68 -6.73 -0.04
C SER A 504 -37.37 -7.51 0.09
N VAL A 505 -36.25 -6.85 -0.23
CA VAL A 505 -34.91 -7.40 0.00
C VAL A 505 -34.67 -7.72 1.46
N SER A 506 -35.03 -6.81 2.39
CA SER A 506 -34.74 -6.99 3.82
C SER A 506 -35.43 -8.21 4.42
N SER A 507 -36.67 -8.48 4.00
CA SER A 507 -37.45 -9.61 4.52
C SER A 507 -37.03 -10.95 3.88
N ASN A 508 -36.18 -10.93 2.84
CA ASN A 508 -35.75 -12.11 2.08
C ASN A 508 -34.23 -12.12 1.83
N ILE A 509 -33.45 -11.52 2.73
CA ILE A 509 -32.00 -11.32 2.53
C ILE A 509 -31.25 -12.64 2.30
N ASP A 510 -31.69 -13.72 2.93
CA ASP A 510 -31.12 -15.07 2.79
C ASP A 510 -31.02 -15.53 1.32
N LEU A 511 -31.98 -15.13 0.46
CA LEU A 511 -31.96 -15.49 -0.96
C LEU A 511 -30.88 -14.73 -1.74
N PHE A 512 -30.67 -13.46 -1.41
CA PHE A 512 -29.60 -12.64 -1.98
C PHE A 512 -28.23 -13.08 -1.46
N ASP A 513 -28.15 -13.43 -0.17
CA ASP A 513 -26.94 -13.96 0.43
C ASP A 513 -26.56 -15.33 -0.15
N ASP A 514 -27.52 -16.20 -0.49
CA ASP A 514 -27.22 -17.45 -1.20
C ASP A 514 -26.52 -17.19 -2.55
N ILE A 515 -27.05 -16.24 -3.33
CA ILE A 515 -26.43 -15.83 -4.60
C ILE A 515 -25.02 -15.28 -4.38
N ARG A 516 -24.83 -14.35 -3.43
CA ARG A 516 -23.56 -13.63 -3.24
C ARG A 516 -22.48 -14.47 -2.58
N GLN A 517 -22.86 -15.32 -1.63
CA GLN A 517 -21.91 -16.02 -0.75
C GLN A 517 -21.68 -17.46 -1.20
N ASN A 518 -22.65 -18.10 -1.87
CA ASN A 518 -22.53 -19.51 -2.27
C ASN A 518 -22.41 -19.68 -3.79
N VAL A 519 -23.31 -19.06 -4.56
CA VAL A 519 -23.45 -19.36 -6.00
C VAL A 519 -22.42 -18.61 -6.85
N LEU A 520 -22.38 -17.27 -6.75
CA LEU A 520 -21.47 -16.44 -7.54
C LEU A 520 -19.98 -16.79 -7.36
N PRO A 521 -19.48 -17.09 -6.14
CA PRO A 521 -18.08 -17.52 -5.97
C PRO A 521 -17.74 -18.79 -6.76
N VAL A 522 -18.63 -19.79 -6.78
CA VAL A 522 -18.44 -21.04 -7.53
C VAL A 522 -18.42 -20.78 -9.04
N TYR A 523 -19.31 -19.91 -9.54
CA TYR A 523 -19.31 -19.48 -10.94
C TYR A 523 -18.03 -18.73 -11.34
N ARG A 524 -17.51 -17.87 -10.46
CA ARG A 524 -16.25 -17.14 -10.67
C ARG A 524 -15.05 -18.09 -10.69
N GLU A 525 -15.03 -19.07 -9.79
CA GLU A 525 -13.97 -20.10 -9.78
C GLU A 525 -14.01 -20.94 -11.05
N LEU A 526 -15.21 -21.32 -11.51
CA LEU A 526 -15.39 -22.15 -12.70
C LEU A 526 -15.03 -21.39 -14.00
N SER A 527 -15.33 -20.09 -14.07
CA SER A 527 -15.13 -19.23 -15.25
C SER A 527 -14.54 -17.87 -14.85
N PRO A 528 -13.24 -17.80 -14.49
CA PRO A 528 -12.64 -16.62 -13.89
C PRO A 528 -12.43 -15.45 -14.87
N ASN A 529 -12.24 -15.75 -16.16
CA ASN A 529 -11.79 -14.76 -17.17
C ASN A 529 -12.92 -14.20 -18.04
N THR A 530 -14.18 -14.49 -17.73
CA THR A 530 -15.33 -14.06 -18.52
C THR A 530 -16.00 -12.86 -17.87
N GLY A 531 -17.03 -13.03 -17.04
CA GLY A 531 -17.74 -11.94 -16.37
C GLY A 531 -19.23 -12.24 -16.16
N THR A 532 -20.00 -11.19 -15.92
CA THR A 532 -21.44 -11.20 -15.64
C THR A 532 -22.16 -10.23 -16.57
N TYR A 533 -23.36 -10.57 -17.02
CA TYR A 533 -24.14 -9.67 -17.85
C TYR A 533 -24.83 -8.60 -17.01
N MET A 534 -24.39 -7.35 -17.15
CA MET A 534 -24.84 -6.22 -16.30
C MET A 534 -26.35 -5.96 -16.25
N ASN A 535 -27.11 -6.39 -17.25
CA ASN A 535 -28.56 -6.18 -17.27
C ASN A 535 -29.31 -7.23 -16.45
N GLU A 536 -28.71 -8.39 -16.21
CA GLU A 536 -29.31 -9.53 -15.50
C GLU A 536 -28.31 -9.99 -14.43
N ALA A 537 -28.05 -9.10 -13.47
CA ALA A 537 -27.02 -9.26 -12.44
C ALA A 537 -27.56 -8.90 -11.05
N ASP A 538 -26.80 -9.26 -10.01
CA ASP A 538 -27.12 -8.83 -8.65
C ASP A 538 -26.73 -7.36 -8.45
N TRP A 539 -27.67 -6.57 -7.93
CA TRP A 539 -27.48 -5.13 -7.68
C TRP A 539 -26.41 -4.82 -6.62
N GLY A 540 -26.09 -5.79 -5.76
CA GLY A 540 -25.12 -5.69 -4.67
C GLY A 540 -23.78 -6.37 -4.98
N ASP A 541 -23.51 -6.72 -6.24
CA ASP A 541 -22.23 -7.30 -6.64
C ASP A 541 -21.08 -6.29 -6.41
N THR A 542 -20.19 -6.61 -5.48
CA THR A 542 -19.04 -5.77 -5.14
C THR A 542 -17.93 -5.82 -6.19
N ASN A 543 -17.93 -6.81 -7.09
CA ASN A 543 -16.94 -6.97 -8.17
C ASN A 543 -17.45 -6.45 -9.53
N PHE A 544 -18.56 -5.68 -9.54
CA PHE A 544 -19.23 -5.23 -10.77
C PHE A 544 -18.30 -4.56 -11.80
N GLN A 545 -17.21 -3.91 -11.37
CA GLN A 545 -16.27 -3.25 -12.28
C GLN A 545 -15.62 -4.26 -13.23
N GLU A 546 -15.11 -5.35 -12.65
CA GLU A 546 -14.51 -6.44 -13.43
C GLU A 546 -15.60 -7.25 -14.12
N ASP A 547 -16.65 -7.62 -13.40
CA ASP A 547 -17.65 -8.54 -13.89
C ASP A 547 -18.50 -7.94 -15.03
N PHE A 548 -18.86 -6.64 -14.98
CA PHE A 548 -19.73 -6.02 -15.98
C PHE A 548 -18.97 -5.37 -17.12
N TYR A 549 -17.72 -4.95 -16.91
CA TYR A 549 -16.99 -4.12 -17.85
C TYR A 549 -15.57 -4.62 -18.14
N SER A 550 -14.93 -5.32 -17.19
CA SER A 550 -13.57 -5.87 -17.29
C SER A 550 -12.59 -4.82 -17.84
N SER A 551 -11.77 -5.18 -18.83
CA SER A 551 -10.80 -4.28 -19.46
C SER A 551 -11.38 -2.97 -20.04
N ASN A 552 -12.69 -2.90 -20.31
CA ASN A 552 -13.35 -1.69 -20.81
C ASN A 552 -13.64 -0.66 -19.71
N TRP A 553 -13.62 -1.05 -18.42
CA TRP A 553 -13.98 -0.20 -17.29
C TRP A 553 -13.26 1.15 -17.31
N LYS A 554 -11.94 1.11 -17.55
CA LYS A 554 -11.10 2.31 -17.54
C LYS A 554 -11.51 3.31 -18.64
N GLN A 555 -11.74 2.83 -19.86
CA GLN A 555 -12.15 3.70 -20.96
C GLN A 555 -13.56 4.24 -20.74
N LEU A 556 -14.47 3.41 -20.22
CA LEU A 556 -15.84 3.80 -19.90
C LEU A 556 -15.90 4.90 -18.82
N ILE A 557 -15.07 4.83 -17.77
CA ILE A 557 -15.04 5.88 -16.74
C ILE A 557 -14.44 7.19 -17.26
N GLU A 558 -13.45 7.12 -18.15
CA GLU A 558 -12.88 8.31 -18.82
C GLU A 558 -13.96 9.01 -19.67
N ILE A 559 -14.73 8.25 -20.45
CA ILE A 559 -15.81 8.77 -21.30
C ILE A 559 -16.96 9.33 -20.46
N LYS A 560 -17.34 8.62 -19.38
CA LYS A 560 -18.34 9.09 -18.43
C LYS A 560 -17.94 10.43 -17.84
N THR A 561 -16.69 10.57 -17.44
CA THR A 561 -16.18 11.81 -16.86
C THR A 561 -16.24 12.92 -17.89
N LYS A 562 -15.75 12.70 -19.12
CA LYS A 562 -15.78 13.70 -20.20
C LYS A 562 -17.20 14.18 -20.55
N ASN A 563 -18.16 13.27 -20.68
CA ASN A 563 -19.50 13.57 -21.19
C ASN A 563 -20.52 13.96 -20.11
N VAL A 564 -20.19 13.78 -18.82
CA VAL A 564 -21.10 14.03 -17.69
C VAL A 564 -20.48 14.95 -16.63
N SER A 565 -19.25 15.45 -16.82
CA SER A 565 -18.60 16.41 -15.91
C SER A 565 -19.17 17.81 -16.03
N ASP A 566 -20.41 17.96 -15.60
CA ASP A 566 -21.05 19.23 -15.29
C ASP A 566 -21.61 19.25 -13.85
N TYR A 567 -21.51 18.11 -13.15
CA TYR A 567 -21.62 18.00 -11.68
C TYR A 567 -20.28 18.25 -10.99
N THR A 568 -19.55 19.28 -11.43
CA THR A 568 -18.66 19.98 -10.51
C THR A 568 -19.42 21.22 -10.06
N PRO A 569 -19.96 21.30 -8.83
CA PRO A 569 -20.23 22.62 -8.26
C PRO A 569 -18.98 23.47 -8.47
N ALA A 570 -19.10 24.78 -8.70
CA ALA A 570 -17.92 25.64 -8.89
C ALA A 570 -16.90 25.53 -7.72
N ALA A 571 -17.31 24.97 -6.57
CA ALA A 571 -16.45 24.53 -5.47
C ALA A 571 -15.65 23.23 -5.74
N ALA A 572 -16.15 22.29 -6.53
CA ALA A 572 -15.52 21.02 -6.91
C ALA A 572 -14.55 21.12 -8.09
N SER A 573 -14.64 22.10 -9.00
CA SER A 573 -13.54 22.34 -9.95
C SER A 573 -12.33 22.94 -9.24
N PHE A 574 -12.57 23.73 -8.18
CA PHE A 574 -11.54 24.12 -7.22
C PHE A 574 -11.05 22.92 -6.38
N MET A 575 -11.92 21.99 -5.97
CA MET A 575 -11.53 20.82 -5.15
C MET A 575 -10.98 19.59 -5.92
N MET A 576 -11.34 19.32 -7.17
CA MET A 576 -10.74 18.25 -8.00
C MET A 576 -9.39 18.70 -8.58
N ALA A 577 -9.23 20.00 -8.82
CA ALA A 577 -7.91 20.64 -8.88
C ALA A 577 -7.17 20.66 -7.53
N ILE A 578 -7.75 20.11 -6.45
CA ILE A 578 -7.10 19.85 -5.14
C ILE A 578 -7.05 18.33 -4.80
N LEU A 579 -7.73 17.44 -5.55
CA LEU A 579 -7.81 15.99 -5.25
C LEU A 579 -7.36 15.05 -6.40
N SER A 580 -6.76 15.56 -7.48
CA SER A 580 -5.95 14.69 -8.37
C SER A 580 -4.82 14.02 -7.56
N VAL A 581 -4.25 12.89 -8.01
CA VAL A 581 -3.01 12.37 -7.39
C VAL A 581 -1.97 13.48 -7.31
N ALA A 582 -1.88 14.34 -8.32
CA ALA A 582 -0.99 15.50 -8.30
C ALA A 582 -1.32 16.47 -7.16
N ASN A 583 -2.57 16.68 -6.76
CA ASN A 583 -2.89 17.54 -5.62
C ASN A 583 -3.23 16.86 -4.28
N PHE A 584 -3.40 15.54 -4.22
CA PHE A 584 -3.11 14.79 -2.99
C PHE A 584 -1.62 14.77 -2.70
N LEU A 585 -0.78 14.68 -3.74
CA LEU A 585 0.65 14.91 -3.62
C LEU A 585 0.93 16.37 -3.27
N LEU A 586 0.28 17.37 -3.88
CA LEU A 586 0.46 18.78 -3.49
C LEU A 586 -0.12 19.09 -2.10
N LEU A 587 -1.21 18.45 -1.66
CA LEU A 587 -1.74 18.57 -0.30
C LEU A 587 -0.86 17.84 0.70
N GLY A 588 -0.31 16.68 0.34
CA GLY A 588 0.70 15.99 1.11
C GLY A 588 1.97 16.84 1.23
N VAL A 589 2.43 17.43 0.13
CA VAL A 589 3.54 18.39 0.09
C VAL A 589 3.20 19.66 0.85
N ALA A 590 1.98 20.19 0.77
CA ALA A 590 1.54 21.38 1.50
C ALA A 590 1.37 21.11 2.99
N TYR A 591 0.92 19.91 3.38
CA TYR A 591 0.86 19.47 4.76
C TYR A 591 2.26 19.24 5.32
N ILE A 592 3.16 18.61 4.56
CA ILE A 592 4.57 18.46 4.93
C ILE A 592 5.22 19.85 5.03
N ALA A 593 5.00 20.73 4.05
CA ALA A 593 5.51 22.10 4.04
C ALA A 593 4.95 22.91 5.20
N TRP A 594 3.65 22.77 5.51
CA TRP A 594 3.02 23.40 6.68
C TRP A 594 3.64 22.88 7.97
N ASN A 595 3.83 21.57 8.13
CA ASN A 595 4.50 21.02 9.30
C ASN A 595 5.95 21.49 9.40
N VAL A 596 6.68 21.59 8.29
CA VAL A 596 8.04 22.15 8.23
C VAL A 596 8.03 23.63 8.60
N VAL A 597 7.10 24.43 8.08
CA VAL A 597 6.97 25.86 8.39
C VAL A 597 6.55 26.06 9.84
N TYR A 598 5.55 25.31 10.32
CA TYR A 598 5.14 25.30 11.73
C TYR A 598 6.31 24.90 12.63
N GLN A 599 7.05 23.86 12.27
CA GLN A 599 8.25 23.43 12.98
C GLN A 599 9.32 24.52 12.99
N ILE A 600 9.58 25.18 11.85
CA ILE A 600 10.49 26.34 11.75
C ILE A 600 10.01 27.44 12.69
N VAL A 601 8.75 27.86 12.58
CA VAL A 601 8.18 28.98 13.34
C VAL A 601 8.16 28.67 14.83
N TYR A 602 7.61 27.53 15.22
CA TYR A 602 7.54 27.06 16.60
C TYR A 602 8.94 26.96 17.19
N TYR A 603 9.85 26.20 16.59
CA TYR A 603 11.19 26.04 17.16
C TYR A 603 12.00 27.32 17.14
N ARG A 604 11.86 28.17 16.13
CA ARG A 604 12.65 29.39 16.02
C ARG A 604 12.20 30.49 16.97
N PHE A 605 10.89 30.61 17.22
CA PHE A 605 10.32 31.76 17.92
C PHE A 605 9.63 31.40 19.25
N PHE A 606 8.99 30.23 19.36
CA PHE A 606 8.10 29.91 20.48
C PHE A 606 8.61 28.81 21.41
N HIS A 607 9.49 27.93 20.93
CA HIS A 607 10.04 26.86 21.75
C HIS A 607 10.86 27.43 22.92
N PRO A 608 10.83 26.82 24.12
CA PRO A 608 11.56 27.34 25.29
C PRO A 608 13.06 27.57 25.08
N LEU A 609 13.67 26.86 24.12
CA LEU A 609 15.07 27.00 23.75
C LEU A 609 15.35 28.08 22.68
N ALA A 610 14.34 28.80 22.17
CA ALA A 610 14.50 29.85 21.15
C ALA A 610 15.38 31.02 21.61
N LYS A 611 15.52 31.20 22.93
CA LYS A 611 16.40 32.20 23.56
C LYS A 611 17.90 31.86 23.49
N PHE A 612 18.27 30.64 23.12
CA PHE A 612 19.67 30.24 22.95
C PHE A 612 20.10 30.42 21.48
N PRO A 613 21.30 30.95 21.21
CA PRO A 613 21.78 31.17 19.85
C PRO A 613 22.09 29.83 19.16
N GLY A 614 22.14 29.82 17.84
CA GLY A 614 22.51 28.61 17.09
C GLY A 614 22.29 28.79 15.58
N PRO A 615 22.82 27.85 14.78
CA PRO A 615 22.57 27.83 13.35
C PRO A 615 21.07 27.68 13.07
N PHE A 616 20.57 28.38 12.05
CA PHE A 616 19.14 28.37 11.71
C PHE A 616 18.59 26.95 11.58
N TRP A 617 19.21 26.13 10.73
CA TRP A 617 18.76 24.75 10.48
C TRP A 617 18.97 23.82 11.68
N GLY A 618 20.04 24.01 12.47
CA GLY A 618 20.23 23.25 13.72
C GLY A 618 19.16 23.56 14.74
N SER A 619 18.66 24.80 14.82
CA SER A 619 17.56 25.13 15.74
C SER A 619 16.22 24.51 15.34
N VAL A 620 16.06 24.12 14.08
CA VAL A 620 14.78 23.68 13.48
C VAL A 620 14.71 22.18 13.25
N THR A 621 15.81 21.51 12.88
CA THR A 621 15.81 20.08 12.54
C THR A 621 17.07 19.37 12.98
N ARG A 622 16.93 18.09 13.35
CA ARG A 622 18.07 17.20 13.67
C ARG A 622 18.84 16.79 12.42
N LEU A 623 18.25 16.93 11.22
CA LEU A 623 18.91 16.62 9.96
C LEU A 623 20.15 17.49 9.71
N TRP A 624 20.19 18.70 10.26
CA TRP A 624 21.34 19.59 10.11
C TRP A 624 22.61 18.99 10.73
N ILE A 625 22.55 18.55 12.00
CA ILE A 625 23.70 17.92 12.65
C ILE A 625 24.01 16.55 12.03
N THR A 626 22.99 15.80 11.60
CA THR A 626 23.18 14.53 10.88
C THR A 626 23.88 14.72 9.54
N TYR A 627 23.56 15.77 8.79
CA TYR A 627 24.23 16.10 7.53
C TYR A 627 25.73 16.35 7.75
N HIS A 628 26.07 17.17 8.75
CA HIS A 628 27.46 17.44 9.09
C HIS A 628 28.21 16.20 9.61
N ASN A 629 27.50 15.27 10.25
CA ASN A 629 28.06 13.97 10.61
C ASN A 629 28.41 13.13 9.38
N VAL A 630 27.48 13.00 8.42
CA VAL A 630 27.68 12.21 7.19
C VAL A 630 28.74 12.85 6.29
N LYS A 631 28.78 14.18 6.24
CA LYS A 631 29.80 14.95 5.53
C LYS A 631 31.17 14.93 6.22
N GLN A 632 31.26 14.45 7.46
CA GLN A 632 32.49 14.34 8.25
C GLN A 632 33.09 15.72 8.64
N ASP A 633 32.27 16.77 8.71
CA ASP A 633 32.69 18.14 9.06
C ASP A 633 32.00 18.71 10.32
N GLU A 634 31.37 17.84 11.11
CA GLU A 634 30.61 18.21 12.32
C GLU A 634 31.44 18.98 13.34
N CYS A 635 32.65 18.51 13.66
CA CYS A 635 33.50 19.14 14.68
C CYS A 635 33.92 20.55 14.28
N GLN A 636 34.40 20.72 13.04
CA GLN A 636 34.83 21.98 12.46
C GLN A 636 33.65 22.97 12.39
N THR A 637 32.47 22.48 11.99
CA THR A 637 31.26 23.29 11.92
C THR A 637 30.83 23.78 13.30
N LEU A 638 30.79 22.90 14.29
CA LEU A 638 30.44 23.26 15.67
C LEU A 638 31.45 24.24 16.28
N GLN A 639 32.75 24.06 16.01
CA GLN A 639 33.80 24.98 16.46
C GLN A 639 33.64 26.37 15.85
N ALA A 640 33.38 26.47 14.54
CA ALA A 640 33.11 27.75 13.89
C ALA A 640 31.86 28.45 14.47
N LEU A 641 30.82 27.68 14.80
CA LEU A 641 29.63 28.21 15.46
C LEU A 641 29.92 28.69 16.88
N HIS A 642 30.75 27.96 17.63
CA HIS A 642 31.18 28.38 18.97
C HIS A 642 31.86 29.75 18.93
N LYS A 643 32.83 29.93 18.02
CA LYS A 643 33.50 31.23 17.81
C LYS A 643 32.51 32.37 17.50
N ARG A 644 31.37 32.06 16.87
CA ARG A 644 30.34 33.04 16.51
C ARG A 644 29.31 33.32 17.60
N HIS A 645 28.89 32.30 18.34
CA HIS A 645 27.70 32.35 19.21
C HIS A 645 28.02 32.24 20.71
N GLY A 646 29.25 31.90 21.08
CA GLY A 646 29.70 31.78 22.46
C GLY A 646 29.53 30.38 23.05
N PRO A 647 29.53 30.25 24.39
CA PRO A 647 29.75 28.98 25.10
C PRO A 647 28.53 28.05 25.17
N ILE A 648 27.36 28.53 24.73
CA ILE A 648 26.13 27.74 24.71
C ILE A 648 25.36 27.98 23.42
N MET A 649 25.03 26.90 22.71
CA MET A 649 24.39 26.96 21.42
C MET A 649 23.34 25.88 21.26
N ARG A 650 22.26 26.18 20.55
CA ARG A 650 21.24 25.22 20.17
C ARG A 650 21.61 24.57 18.83
N ILE A 651 21.95 23.29 18.88
CA ILE A 651 22.43 22.52 17.72
C ILE A 651 21.38 21.54 17.17
N THR A 652 20.32 21.29 17.93
CA THR A 652 19.10 20.61 17.46
C THR A 652 17.86 21.34 18.01
N PRO A 653 16.64 20.99 17.59
CA PRO A 653 15.42 21.55 18.17
C PRO A 653 15.32 21.39 19.68
N THR A 654 15.89 20.32 20.23
CA THR A 654 15.72 19.91 21.63
C THR A 654 17.04 19.82 22.40
N MET A 655 18.18 20.14 21.77
CA MET A 655 19.51 19.96 22.34
C MET A 655 20.34 21.24 22.34
N LEU A 656 20.96 21.52 23.49
CA LEU A 656 21.97 22.56 23.63
C LEU A 656 23.37 21.93 23.73
N LEU A 657 24.30 22.45 22.94
CA LEU A 657 25.73 22.22 23.05
C LEU A 657 26.33 23.28 24.00
N VAL A 658 27.05 22.81 25.02
CA VAL A 658 27.81 23.64 25.94
C VAL A 658 29.29 23.36 25.73
N THR A 659 30.08 24.41 25.46
CA THR A 659 31.51 24.28 25.19
C THR A 659 32.38 24.75 26.35
N ASP A 660 31.81 25.52 27.29
CA ASP A 660 32.45 25.90 28.53
C ASP A 660 32.74 24.64 29.37
N ALA A 661 34.02 24.34 29.50
CA ALA A 661 34.49 23.13 30.14
C ALA A 661 34.16 23.14 31.65
N THR A 662 34.01 24.32 32.26
CA THR A 662 33.68 24.45 33.69
C THR A 662 32.28 23.95 34.03
N LYS A 663 31.41 23.77 33.03
CA LYS A 663 30.04 23.26 33.17
C LYS A 663 29.92 21.74 33.12
N LEU A 664 31.01 21.02 32.82
CA LEU A 664 30.99 19.56 32.80
C LEU A 664 30.47 18.92 34.11
N PRO A 665 30.86 19.35 35.33
CA PRO A 665 30.33 18.79 36.57
C PRO A 665 28.82 18.96 36.74
N GLU A 666 28.26 20.06 36.23
CA GLU A 666 26.84 20.36 36.32
C GLU A 666 26.03 19.49 35.34
N ILE A 667 26.54 19.27 34.11
CA ILE A 667 25.84 18.54 33.04
C ILE A 667 26.02 17.00 33.17
N TYR A 668 27.22 16.54 33.53
CA TYR A 668 27.60 15.13 33.57
C TYR A 668 27.65 14.57 35.01
N HIS A 669 26.85 15.13 35.92
CA HIS A 669 26.76 14.65 37.29
C HIS A 669 26.26 13.19 37.37
N ARG A 670 26.48 12.54 38.51
CA ARG A 670 26.22 11.10 38.70
C ARG A 670 24.77 10.65 38.45
N ASN A 671 23.80 11.56 38.60
CA ASN A 671 22.37 11.25 38.44
C ASN A 671 21.83 11.67 37.05
N ALA A 672 22.70 12.10 36.15
CA ALA A 672 22.29 12.51 34.81
C ALA A 672 21.95 11.29 33.95
N ASN A 673 20.70 11.20 33.51
CA ASN A 673 20.28 10.21 32.52
C ASN A 673 20.85 10.56 31.14
N LYS A 674 21.24 9.54 30.38
CA LYS A 674 21.56 9.74 28.95
C LYS A 674 20.27 9.97 28.17
N SER A 675 20.36 10.73 27.08
CA SER A 675 19.21 10.90 26.19
C SER A 675 18.99 9.70 25.27
N GLN A 676 17.91 9.73 24.49
CA GLN A 676 17.61 8.72 23.48
C GLN A 676 18.56 8.73 22.26
N HIS A 677 19.54 9.66 22.23
CA HIS A 677 20.68 9.59 21.31
C HIS A 677 21.44 8.27 21.42
N TYR A 678 21.46 7.68 22.62
CA TYR A 678 22.08 6.40 22.91
C TYR A 678 21.13 5.26 22.52
N ILE A 679 20.90 5.15 21.22
CA ILE A 679 19.91 4.23 20.66
C ILE A 679 20.48 2.80 20.53
N THR A 680 19.66 1.79 20.80
CA THR A 680 19.92 0.39 20.39
C THR A 680 19.78 0.25 18.86
N GLY A 681 19.95 -0.91 18.26
CA GLY A 681 19.75 -1.14 16.82
C GLY A 681 21.08 -1.33 16.07
N SER A 682 21.86 -0.26 15.87
CA SER A 682 23.18 -0.34 15.21
C SER A 682 24.10 -1.38 15.84
N PHE A 683 23.98 -1.59 17.15
CA PHE A 683 24.78 -2.53 17.92
C PHE A 683 23.96 -3.71 18.45
N GLY A 684 22.87 -4.06 17.78
CA GLY A 684 21.94 -5.10 18.20
C GLY A 684 20.80 -4.59 19.10
N LYS A 685 19.97 -5.51 19.60
CA LYS A 685 18.73 -5.18 20.34
C LYS A 685 18.95 -4.88 21.81
N THR A 686 19.96 -5.50 22.41
CA THR A 686 20.24 -5.46 23.85
C THR A 686 21.08 -4.23 24.21
N GLU A 687 20.81 -3.65 25.37
CA GLU A 687 21.60 -2.53 25.89
C GLU A 687 22.93 -3.01 26.47
N SER A 688 24.01 -2.29 26.15
CA SER A 688 25.30 -2.36 26.82
C SER A 688 25.52 -1.11 27.67
N LEU A 689 26.57 -1.07 28.48
CA LEU A 689 26.96 0.08 29.28
C LEU A 689 27.06 1.38 28.47
N PHE A 690 27.42 1.26 27.18
CA PHE A 690 27.48 2.40 26.29
C PHE A 690 26.09 3.05 26.07
N ASN A 691 25.04 2.27 25.87
CA ASN A 691 23.73 2.79 25.50
C ASN A 691 22.66 2.75 26.62
N MET A 692 22.93 2.12 27.76
CA MET A 692 22.08 2.18 28.96
C MET A 692 21.83 3.62 29.41
N GLN A 693 20.57 4.04 29.29
CA GLN A 693 20.17 5.44 29.45
C GLN A 693 20.00 5.84 30.92
N ASP A 694 19.30 5.01 31.69
CA ASP A 694 19.06 5.24 33.11
C ASP A 694 20.36 5.17 33.93
N HIS A 695 20.56 6.16 34.80
CA HIS A 695 21.77 6.26 35.60
C HIS A 695 21.87 5.20 36.71
N THR A 696 20.76 4.76 37.29
CA THR A 696 20.75 3.73 38.32
C THR A 696 21.08 2.36 37.73
N VAL A 697 20.45 2.03 36.60
CA VAL A 697 20.71 0.79 35.86
C VAL A 697 22.17 0.74 35.42
N HIS A 698 22.66 1.81 34.79
CA HIS A 698 24.06 1.85 34.38
C HIS A 698 25.04 1.77 35.57
N ALA A 699 24.77 2.45 36.69
CA ALA A 699 25.67 2.39 37.85
C ALA A 699 25.80 0.95 38.38
N ARG A 700 24.69 0.20 38.41
CA ARG A 700 24.67 -1.22 38.77
C ARG A 700 25.53 -2.06 37.84
N TYR A 701 25.26 -2.01 36.54
CA TYR A 701 26.01 -2.81 35.55
C TYR A 701 27.48 -2.39 35.45
N ARG A 702 27.78 -1.09 35.63
CA ARG A 702 29.17 -0.60 35.65
C ARG A 702 29.94 -1.20 36.81
N LYS A 703 29.33 -1.33 37.99
CA LYS A 703 29.97 -1.96 39.15
C LYS A 703 30.41 -3.40 38.84
N ILE A 704 29.60 -4.12 38.07
CA ILE A 704 29.89 -5.49 37.63
C ILE A 704 31.06 -5.49 36.63
N ALA A 705 31.01 -4.63 35.61
CA ALA A 705 32.00 -4.61 34.54
C ALA A 705 33.34 -3.97 34.92
N ALA A 706 33.43 -3.16 35.99
CA ALA A 706 34.61 -2.34 36.27
C ALA A 706 35.82 -3.11 36.82
N ALA A 707 35.62 -4.24 37.49
CA ALA A 707 36.68 -5.00 38.14
C ALA A 707 37.87 -5.37 37.22
N PRO A 708 37.67 -5.92 36.01
CA PRO A 708 38.79 -6.28 35.15
C PRO A 708 39.54 -5.06 34.58
N TYR A 709 38.89 -3.89 34.52
CA TYR A 709 39.50 -2.64 34.07
C TYR A 709 40.22 -1.87 35.18
N ALA A 710 40.22 -2.36 36.42
CA ALA A 710 40.97 -1.71 37.50
C ALA A 710 42.45 -1.64 37.15
N PHE A 711 43.10 -0.50 37.40
CA PHE A 711 44.53 -0.29 37.09
C PHE A 711 45.44 -1.41 37.62
N SER A 712 45.15 -1.95 38.80
CA SER A 712 45.92 -3.06 39.39
C SER A 712 45.84 -4.36 38.59
N ASN A 713 44.77 -4.57 37.81
CA ASN A 713 44.63 -5.71 36.90
C ASN A 713 45.25 -5.41 35.54
N ILE A 714 44.99 -4.21 34.98
CA ILE A 714 45.63 -3.77 33.73
C ILE A 714 47.16 -3.82 33.84
N LYS A 715 47.73 -3.37 34.96
CA LYS A 715 49.18 -3.44 35.21
C LYS A 715 49.74 -4.87 35.19
N LYS A 716 48.97 -5.88 35.61
CA LYS A 716 49.42 -7.29 35.53
C LYS A 716 49.47 -7.82 34.10
N MET A 717 48.70 -7.21 33.21
CA MET A 717 48.61 -7.57 31.79
C MET A 717 49.69 -6.88 30.95
N GLU A 718 50.46 -5.96 31.53
CA GLU A 718 51.53 -5.21 30.86
C GLU A 718 52.53 -6.08 30.05
N PRO A 719 52.94 -7.28 30.51
CA PRO A 719 53.80 -8.17 29.73
C PRO A 719 53.17 -8.68 28.42
N LEU A 720 51.83 -8.77 28.34
CA LEU A 720 51.15 -9.12 27.09
C LEU A 720 51.31 -8.01 26.06
N LEU A 721 51.24 -6.75 26.50
CA LEU A 721 51.48 -5.58 25.64
C LEU A 721 52.91 -5.60 25.11
N ASP A 722 53.89 -5.92 25.97
CA ASP A 722 55.29 -6.01 25.59
C ASP A 722 55.50 -7.01 24.45
N HIS A 723 54.90 -8.20 24.57
CA HIS A 723 54.97 -9.23 23.53
C HIS A 723 54.43 -8.75 22.18
N HIS A 724 53.27 -8.08 22.17
CA HIS A 724 52.67 -7.59 20.92
C HIS A 724 53.43 -6.39 20.34
N ILE A 725 53.95 -5.49 21.18
CA ILE A 725 54.78 -4.37 20.73
C ILE A 725 56.07 -4.90 20.07
N ASP A 726 56.75 -5.88 20.68
CA ASP A 726 57.98 -6.46 20.12
C ASP A 726 57.73 -7.08 18.75
N ARG A 727 56.70 -7.92 18.63
CA ARG A 727 56.32 -8.54 17.34
C ARG A 727 55.91 -7.52 16.30
N TRP A 728 55.19 -6.47 16.69
CA TRP A 728 54.82 -5.39 15.78
C TRP A 728 56.05 -4.65 15.27
N ILE A 729 56.99 -4.31 16.15
CA ILE A 729 58.27 -3.69 15.77
C ILE A 729 59.07 -4.60 14.84
N GLU A 730 59.15 -5.90 15.12
CA GLU A 730 59.83 -6.89 14.26
C GLU A 730 59.23 -6.91 12.85
N LYS A 731 57.90 -6.99 12.75
CA LYS A 731 57.20 -6.95 11.45
C LYS A 731 57.46 -5.65 10.69
N LEU A 732 57.40 -4.50 11.38
CA LEU A 732 57.72 -3.22 10.77
C LEU A 732 59.17 -3.15 10.27
N ASP A 733 60.13 -3.67 11.05
CA ASP A 733 61.54 -3.72 10.70
C ASP A 733 61.80 -4.56 9.45
N ASN A 734 61.24 -5.77 9.41
CA ASN A 734 61.44 -6.73 8.33
C ASN A 734 60.80 -6.27 7.02
N ASN A 735 59.62 -5.66 7.07
CA ASN A 735 58.83 -5.37 5.88
C ASN A 735 59.07 -3.97 5.31
N PHE A 736 59.39 -2.98 6.16
CA PHE A 736 59.36 -1.56 5.76
C PHE A 736 60.64 -0.77 6.07
N ALA A 737 61.51 -1.21 6.97
CA ALA A 737 62.73 -0.46 7.33
C ALA A 737 63.90 -0.60 6.30
N SER A 738 63.57 -0.80 5.03
CA SER A 738 64.51 -0.89 3.91
C SER A 738 64.29 0.27 2.92
N PRO A 739 65.34 0.81 2.27
CA PRO A 739 65.21 1.96 1.37
C PRO A 739 64.14 1.76 0.28
N GLY A 740 63.29 2.77 0.07
CA GLY A 740 62.26 2.77 -0.97
C GLY A 740 60.97 2.03 -0.63
N LYS A 741 60.87 1.42 0.56
CA LYS A 741 59.61 0.88 1.08
C LYS A 741 58.84 1.96 1.82
N ARG A 742 57.53 2.03 1.58
CA ARG A 742 56.59 2.92 2.27
C ARG A 742 55.60 2.09 3.09
N LEU A 743 55.21 2.62 4.24
CA LEU A 743 54.27 2.01 5.18
C LEU A 743 53.03 2.90 5.25
N ASP A 744 51.85 2.33 5.05
CA ASP A 744 50.61 2.99 5.51
C ASP A 744 50.47 2.70 7.00
N PHE A 745 50.78 3.69 7.83
CA PHE A 745 50.82 3.55 9.28
C PHE A 745 49.43 3.44 9.90
N ALA A 746 48.40 3.95 9.22
CA ALA A 746 47.03 3.99 9.76
C ALA A 746 46.54 2.59 10.19
N PRO A 747 46.46 1.57 9.30
CA PRO A 747 46.02 0.24 9.70
C PRO A 747 46.99 -0.43 10.69
N TRP A 748 48.30 -0.20 10.58
CA TRP A 748 49.30 -0.83 11.44
C TRP A 748 49.22 -0.40 12.90
N ALA A 749 48.84 0.86 13.17
CA ALA A 749 48.55 1.31 14.53
C ALA A 749 47.36 0.54 15.13
N VAL A 750 46.32 0.33 14.33
CA VAL A 750 45.09 -0.38 14.76
C VAL A 750 45.32 -1.88 14.90
N TYR A 751 46.16 -2.50 14.06
CA TYR A 751 46.54 -3.92 14.14
C TYR A 751 47.20 -4.27 15.46
N LEU A 752 48.13 -3.44 15.93
CA LEU A 752 48.77 -3.62 17.24
C LEU A 752 47.74 -3.63 18.36
N VAL A 753 46.87 -2.63 18.38
CA VAL A 753 45.89 -2.48 19.46
C VAL A 753 44.85 -3.59 19.41
N TYR A 754 44.42 -4.05 18.22
CA TYR A 754 43.53 -5.20 18.13
C TYR A 754 44.12 -6.46 18.75
N ASP A 755 45.39 -6.77 18.49
CA ASP A 755 46.04 -7.96 19.06
C ASP A 755 46.23 -7.81 20.58
N ILE A 756 46.55 -6.61 21.08
CA ILE A 756 46.62 -6.34 22.53
C ILE A 756 45.24 -6.51 23.19
N VAL A 757 44.23 -5.79 22.70
CA VAL A 757 42.87 -5.80 23.28
C VAL A 757 42.26 -7.19 23.19
N SER A 758 42.55 -7.93 22.12
CA SER A 758 42.04 -9.29 21.98
C SER A 758 42.70 -10.28 22.94
N ASP A 759 44.01 -10.15 23.16
CA ASP A 759 44.71 -10.99 24.13
C ASP A 759 44.27 -10.68 25.57
N VAL A 760 44.20 -9.39 25.93
CA VAL A 760 43.71 -8.93 27.23
C VAL A 760 42.23 -9.29 27.45
N GLY A 761 41.41 -9.17 26.41
CA GLY A 761 39.96 -9.35 26.50
C GLY A 761 39.48 -10.78 26.40
N PHE A 762 40.19 -11.62 25.63
CA PHE A 762 39.74 -12.96 25.24
C PHE A 762 40.79 -14.06 25.48
N GLY A 763 41.96 -13.70 26.02
CA GLY A 763 43.05 -14.62 26.37
C GLY A 763 43.81 -15.18 25.16
N GLN A 764 43.68 -14.55 23.99
CA GLN A 764 44.48 -14.86 22.80
C GLN A 764 44.39 -13.70 21.77
N PRO A 765 45.48 -13.40 21.04
CA PRO A 765 45.43 -12.43 19.95
C PRO A 765 44.61 -12.94 18.76
N PHE A 766 43.99 -12.03 18.02
CA PHE A 766 43.27 -12.37 16.77
C PHE A 766 44.20 -12.55 15.57
N GLY A 767 45.43 -12.03 15.64
CA GLY A 767 46.49 -12.23 14.67
C GLY A 767 46.54 -11.17 13.58
N PHE A 768 46.19 -9.93 13.88
CA PHE A 768 46.29 -8.80 12.94
C PHE A 768 47.75 -8.51 12.56
N ILE A 769 48.67 -8.51 13.53
CA ILE A 769 50.10 -8.30 13.30
C ILE A 769 50.67 -9.46 12.47
N GLU A 770 50.27 -10.70 12.78
CA GLU A 770 50.80 -11.88 12.11
C GLU A 770 50.38 -11.96 10.64
N GLN A 771 49.10 -11.69 10.38
CA GLN A 771 48.50 -11.79 9.06
C GLN A 771 48.67 -10.50 8.22
N GLU A 772 49.10 -9.40 8.84
CA GLU A 772 49.37 -8.11 8.20
C GLU A 772 48.15 -7.55 7.44
N LYS A 773 46.95 -7.80 7.97
CA LYS A 773 45.68 -7.42 7.32
C LYS A 773 44.56 -7.24 8.35
N ASP A 774 43.45 -6.66 7.90
CA ASP A 774 42.20 -6.63 8.65
C ASP A 774 41.62 -8.05 8.77
N VAL A 775 41.74 -8.64 9.97
CA VAL A 775 41.30 -10.02 10.24
C VAL A 775 39.78 -10.06 10.18
N GLU A 776 39.24 -10.91 9.29
CA GLU A 776 37.79 -11.14 9.14
C GLU A 776 36.98 -9.87 8.80
N GLY A 777 37.64 -8.77 8.41
CA GLY A 777 36.99 -7.50 8.10
C GLY A 777 36.44 -6.76 9.33
N LEU A 778 37.08 -6.90 10.51
CA LEU A 778 36.61 -6.32 11.76
C LEU A 778 36.75 -4.79 11.78
N ILE A 779 37.88 -4.24 11.31
CA ILE A 779 38.09 -2.78 11.24
C ILE A 779 37.10 -2.18 10.25
N GLN A 780 37.04 -2.73 9.04
CA GLN A 780 36.14 -2.23 8.01
C GLN A 780 34.67 -2.37 8.45
N GLY A 781 34.31 -3.48 9.10
CA GLY A 781 32.97 -3.70 9.64
C GLY A 781 32.58 -2.67 10.71
N PHE A 782 33.52 -2.25 11.56
CA PHE A 782 33.27 -1.17 12.51
C PHE A 782 33.12 0.19 11.82
N HIS A 783 34.07 0.54 10.94
CA HIS A 783 34.04 1.79 10.17
C HIS A 783 32.75 1.96 9.34
N ASP A 784 32.30 0.89 8.68
CA ASP A 784 31.04 0.87 7.92
C ASP A 784 29.82 1.01 8.84
N GLY A 785 29.90 0.46 10.06
CA GLY A 785 28.87 0.57 11.09
C GLY A 785 28.74 1.97 11.73
N LEU A 786 29.77 2.81 11.66
CA LEU A 786 29.77 4.15 12.25
C LEU A 786 28.81 5.12 11.54
N VAL A 787 28.66 5.00 10.21
CA VAL A 787 27.73 5.86 9.44
C VAL A 787 26.26 5.60 9.84
N PRO A 788 25.73 4.37 9.81
CA PRO A 788 24.37 4.11 10.25
C PRO A 788 24.19 4.42 11.75
N PHE A 789 25.20 4.19 12.59
CA PHE A 789 25.16 4.61 13.99
C PHE A 789 25.00 6.13 14.13
N GLY A 790 25.81 6.91 13.42
CA GLY A 790 25.78 8.37 13.42
C GLY A 790 24.42 8.94 13.02
N ILE A 791 23.84 8.39 11.95
CA ILE A 791 22.51 8.74 11.46
C ILE A 791 21.45 8.38 12.50
N MET A 792 21.46 7.14 12.99
CA MET A 792 20.41 6.66 13.90
C MET A 792 20.42 7.38 15.25
N ALA A 793 21.59 7.68 15.80
CA ALA A 793 21.75 8.38 17.07
C ALA A 793 21.33 9.86 16.96
N ARG A 794 21.71 10.55 15.87
CA ARG A 794 21.33 11.96 15.66
C ARG A 794 19.88 12.10 15.25
N CYS A 795 19.31 11.15 14.51
CA CYS A 795 17.90 11.12 14.13
C CYS A 795 17.03 10.21 15.02
N TRP A 796 17.41 10.01 16.29
CA TRP A 796 16.74 9.05 17.17
C TRP A 796 15.20 9.14 17.20
N PRO A 797 14.52 10.32 17.11
CA PRO A 797 13.05 10.35 17.11
C PRO A 797 12.48 9.64 15.88
N PHE A 798 13.09 9.88 14.72
CA PHE A 798 12.74 9.22 13.47
C PHE A 798 13.09 7.72 13.55
N THR A 799 14.30 7.39 14.00
CA THR A 799 14.74 6.00 14.12
C THR A 799 13.82 5.18 15.05
N ASN A 800 13.44 5.73 16.20
CA ASN A 800 12.52 5.09 17.15
C ASN A 800 11.12 4.91 16.57
N TRP A 801 10.65 5.87 15.76
CA TRP A 801 9.40 5.72 15.02
C TRP A 801 9.50 4.59 13.99
N VAL A 802 10.53 4.56 13.14
CA VAL A 802 10.72 3.50 12.12
C VAL A 802 10.84 2.12 12.76
N LYS A 803 11.52 2.00 13.91
CA LYS A 803 11.65 0.74 14.65
C LYS A 803 10.33 0.12 15.10
N ARG A 804 9.26 0.91 15.26
CA ARG A 804 7.92 0.43 15.60
C ARG A 804 7.12 -0.07 14.39
N THR A 805 7.65 0.11 13.19
CA THR A 805 7.03 -0.32 11.93
C THR A 805 7.67 -1.62 11.41
N PHE A 806 7.11 -2.20 10.35
CA PHE A 806 7.70 -3.38 9.69
C PHE A 806 9.11 -3.14 9.14
N LEU A 807 9.50 -1.87 8.91
CA LEU A 807 10.84 -1.49 8.47
C LEU A 807 11.88 -1.56 9.60
N GLY A 808 11.44 -1.67 10.86
CA GLY A 808 12.32 -1.69 12.02
C GLY A 808 13.35 -2.81 11.98
N LYS A 809 13.04 -3.94 11.35
CA LYS A 809 13.99 -5.07 11.18
C LYS A 809 15.24 -4.71 10.37
N TYR A 810 15.17 -3.70 9.50
CA TYR A 810 16.31 -3.26 8.68
C TYR A 810 17.21 -2.25 9.41
N LEU A 811 16.78 -1.71 10.56
CA LEU A 811 17.56 -0.77 11.39
C LEU A 811 18.28 -1.46 12.56
N VAL A 812 18.12 -2.77 12.68
CA VAL A 812 18.75 -3.57 13.73
C VAL A 812 19.83 -4.42 13.07
N ALA A 813 21.07 -4.26 13.53
CA ALA A 813 22.16 -5.11 13.09
C ALA A 813 21.94 -6.54 13.59
N THR A 814 22.19 -7.52 12.72
CA THR A 814 22.03 -8.94 13.05
C THR A 814 23.21 -9.76 12.54
N PRO A 815 23.49 -10.93 13.14
CA PRO A 815 24.59 -11.80 12.70
C PRO A 815 24.44 -12.30 11.26
N GLU A 816 23.23 -12.29 10.68
CA GLU A 816 22.98 -12.73 9.31
C GLU A 816 23.46 -11.73 8.25
N GLN A 817 23.85 -10.52 8.63
CA GLN A 817 24.33 -9.49 7.70
C GLN A 817 25.83 -9.66 7.40
N ASP A 818 26.20 -9.96 6.16
CA ASP A 818 27.59 -10.26 5.77
C ASP A 818 28.60 -9.09 5.88
N SER A 819 28.15 -7.89 6.27
CA SER A 819 28.99 -6.69 6.39
C SER A 819 28.62 -5.83 7.60
N GLY A 820 29.43 -4.81 7.89
CA GLY A 820 29.21 -3.87 8.99
C GLY A 820 29.27 -4.56 10.37
N ILE A 821 28.39 -4.13 11.27
CA ILE A 821 28.31 -4.67 12.65
C ILE A 821 27.92 -6.16 12.67
N GLY A 822 27.25 -6.68 11.64
CA GLY A 822 26.91 -8.10 11.54
C GLY A 822 28.15 -9.01 11.53
N THR A 823 29.24 -8.57 10.88
CA THR A 823 30.55 -9.25 10.90
C THR A 823 31.11 -9.38 12.32
N LEU A 824 31.06 -8.29 13.09
CA LEU A 824 31.54 -8.26 14.47
C LEU A 824 30.66 -9.11 15.39
N MET A 825 29.35 -9.15 15.14
CA MET A 825 28.41 -10.01 15.88
C MET A 825 28.69 -11.49 15.64
N ARG A 826 28.92 -11.93 14.38
CA ARG A 826 29.31 -13.32 14.09
C ARG A 826 30.64 -13.69 14.74
N PHE A 827 31.60 -12.78 14.68
CA PHE A 827 32.91 -13.01 15.28
C PHE A 827 32.80 -13.14 16.81
N ARG A 828 32.08 -12.22 17.47
CA ARG A 828 31.71 -12.33 18.88
C ARG A 828 31.05 -13.67 19.21
N ASP A 829 30.03 -14.07 18.45
CA ASP A 829 29.25 -15.27 18.75
C ASP A 829 30.14 -16.53 18.67
N ARG A 830 31.08 -16.58 17.70
CA ARG A 830 32.12 -17.62 17.63
C ARG A 830 33.04 -17.61 18.84
N LEU A 831 33.50 -16.43 19.29
CA LEU A 831 34.37 -16.32 20.47
C LEU A 831 33.69 -16.82 21.74
N ILE A 832 32.43 -16.42 21.94
CA ILE A 832 31.64 -16.82 23.11
C ILE A 832 31.37 -18.33 23.07
N ALA A 833 30.96 -18.87 21.92
CA ALA A 833 30.72 -20.30 21.76
C ALA A 833 31.98 -21.12 22.06
N LYS A 834 33.13 -20.74 21.48
CA LYS A 834 34.43 -21.38 21.77
C LYS A 834 34.76 -21.31 23.26
N ARG A 835 34.47 -20.19 23.94
CA ARG A 835 34.73 -20.07 25.38
C ARG A 835 33.87 -21.02 26.21
N PHE A 836 32.60 -21.18 25.87
CA PHE A 836 31.76 -22.17 26.55
C PHE A 836 32.25 -23.60 26.34
N GLU A 837 32.69 -23.94 25.12
CA GLU A 837 33.34 -25.24 24.87
C GLU A 837 34.62 -25.45 25.70
N ASP A 838 35.46 -24.42 25.82
CA ASP A 838 36.68 -24.47 26.64
C ASP A 838 36.35 -24.69 28.12
N ILE A 839 35.28 -24.06 28.63
CA ILE A 839 34.80 -24.23 30.01
C ILE A 839 34.33 -25.68 30.23
N GLU A 840 33.51 -26.22 29.32
CA GLU A 840 33.02 -27.60 29.39
C GLU A 840 34.15 -28.63 29.36
N LYS A 841 35.21 -28.36 28.57
CA LYS A 841 36.40 -29.21 28.46
C LYS A 841 37.40 -29.01 29.61
N GLY A 842 37.15 -28.08 30.54
CA GLY A 842 38.08 -27.73 31.61
C GLY A 842 39.39 -27.08 31.11
N ALA A 843 39.38 -26.57 29.88
CA ALA A 843 40.56 -26.03 29.20
C ALA A 843 40.81 -24.54 29.51
N THR A 844 40.06 -23.93 30.44
CA THR A 844 40.24 -22.51 30.80
C THR A 844 41.45 -22.24 31.68
N ASN A 845 42.03 -23.24 32.35
CA ASN A 845 43.29 -23.16 33.11
C ASN A 845 43.41 -21.94 34.05
N GLY A 846 42.31 -21.48 34.65
CA GLY A 846 42.33 -20.29 35.52
C GLY A 846 42.62 -18.98 34.78
N ARG A 847 42.31 -18.89 33.47
CA ARG A 847 42.40 -17.68 32.66
C ARG A 847 41.61 -16.53 33.30
N ILE A 848 42.22 -15.36 33.39
CA ILE A 848 41.60 -14.12 33.90
C ILE A 848 41.61 -13.10 32.77
N ASP A 849 40.53 -13.09 31.99
CA ASP A 849 40.29 -12.15 30.89
C ASP A 849 38.89 -11.52 30.99
N LEU A 850 38.61 -10.50 30.16
CA LEU A 850 37.33 -9.78 30.21
C LEU A 850 36.15 -10.72 29.98
N LEU A 851 36.23 -11.60 28.97
CA LEU A 851 35.15 -12.53 28.65
C LEU A 851 34.89 -13.52 29.79
N GLN A 852 35.93 -14.11 30.37
CA GLN A 852 35.80 -15.01 31.52
C GLN A 852 35.14 -14.30 32.70
N THR A 853 35.56 -13.06 32.97
CA THR A 853 35.02 -12.25 34.06
C THR A 853 33.52 -11.96 33.87
N PHE A 854 33.08 -11.66 32.65
CA PHE A 854 31.65 -11.46 32.37
C PHE A 854 30.82 -12.74 32.51
N ILE A 855 31.37 -13.90 32.15
CA ILE A 855 30.69 -15.21 32.30
C ILE A 855 30.58 -15.59 33.79
N GLU A 856 31.61 -15.31 34.59
CA GLU A 856 31.66 -15.63 36.01
C GLU A 856 30.95 -14.61 36.90
N ALA A 857 30.70 -13.41 36.38
CA ALA A 857 30.00 -12.36 37.11
C ALA A 857 28.59 -12.82 37.56
N ARG A 858 28.18 -12.29 38.71
CA ARG A 858 26.85 -12.51 39.29
C ARG A 858 26.17 -11.18 39.55
N ASP A 859 24.85 -11.15 39.38
CA ASP A 859 24.03 -9.99 39.67
C ASP A 859 23.80 -9.82 41.19
N GLU A 860 23.00 -8.82 41.58
CA GLU A 860 22.70 -8.52 43.00
C GLU A 860 21.95 -9.66 43.72
N LYS A 861 21.36 -10.59 42.98
CA LYS A 861 20.65 -11.77 43.51
C LYS A 861 21.56 -13.01 43.58
N GLY A 862 22.79 -12.92 43.07
CA GLY A 862 23.71 -14.04 42.97
C GLY A 862 23.53 -14.89 41.72
N GLU A 863 22.73 -14.44 40.76
CA GLU A 863 22.45 -15.17 39.51
C GLU A 863 23.48 -14.84 38.41
N PRO A 864 23.79 -15.75 37.48
CA PRO A 864 24.60 -15.45 36.31
C PRO A 864 24.03 -14.28 35.48
N LEU A 865 24.92 -13.52 34.84
CA LEU A 865 24.47 -12.48 33.92
C LEU A 865 23.77 -13.09 32.70
N ASP A 866 22.76 -12.37 32.20
CA ASP A 866 22.06 -12.73 30.97
C ASP A 866 23.02 -12.80 29.77
N LEU A 867 22.90 -13.86 28.97
CA LEU A 867 23.80 -14.12 27.85
C LEU A 867 23.71 -13.03 26.76
N GLU A 868 22.52 -12.46 26.53
CA GLU A 868 22.36 -11.40 25.55
C GLU A 868 23.00 -10.09 26.04
N TYR A 869 23.00 -9.84 27.36
CA TYR A 869 23.81 -8.76 27.94
C TYR A 869 25.31 -9.01 27.78
N ILE A 870 25.81 -10.22 28.07
CA ILE A 870 27.22 -10.58 27.84
C ILE A 870 27.58 -10.33 26.37
N LYS A 871 26.75 -10.79 25.42
CA LYS A 871 26.95 -10.53 23.99
C LYS A 871 26.99 -9.03 23.64
N ALA A 872 26.20 -8.20 24.30
CA ALA A 872 26.22 -6.75 24.08
C ALA A 872 27.51 -6.10 24.60
N GLU A 873 27.98 -6.51 25.78
CA GLU A 873 29.25 -6.02 26.35
C GLU A 873 30.47 -6.47 25.55
N ILE A 874 30.53 -7.73 25.13
CA ILE A 874 31.65 -8.24 24.33
C ILE A 874 31.71 -7.53 22.97
N LEU A 875 30.55 -7.26 22.35
CA LEU A 875 30.51 -6.45 21.14
C LEU A 875 31.08 -5.05 21.39
N LEU A 876 30.75 -4.42 22.52
CA LEU A 876 31.30 -3.10 22.88
C LEU A 876 32.83 -3.13 23.04
N VAL A 877 33.40 -4.19 23.63
CA VAL A 877 34.86 -4.35 23.76
C VAL A 877 35.53 -4.42 22.38
N LEU A 878 34.96 -5.19 21.44
CA LEU A 878 35.48 -5.34 20.07
C LEU A 878 35.44 -4.02 19.27
N LEU A 879 34.45 -3.18 19.52
CA LEU A 879 34.23 -1.91 18.80
C LEU A 879 35.08 -0.76 19.37
N ALA A 880 35.05 -0.57 20.69
CA ALA A 880 35.52 0.66 21.30
C ALA A 880 37.00 0.61 21.70
N GLY A 881 37.57 -0.57 21.96
CA GLY A 881 38.92 -0.72 22.49
C GLY A 881 40.02 -0.47 21.47
N ALA A 882 39.95 -1.15 20.31
CA ALA A 882 41.05 -1.19 19.36
C ALA A 882 41.20 0.10 18.54
N ASP A 883 40.17 0.45 17.77
CA ASP A 883 40.22 1.58 16.85
C ASP A 883 40.43 2.92 17.54
N THR A 884 39.88 3.11 18.75
CA THR A 884 40.00 4.41 19.45
C THR A 884 41.42 4.65 19.95
N THR A 885 42.11 3.65 20.52
CA THR A 885 43.52 3.82 20.89
C THR A 885 44.42 3.88 19.66
N GLY A 886 44.16 3.05 18.63
CA GLY A 886 44.88 3.10 17.36
C GLY A 886 44.80 4.50 16.72
N THR A 887 43.62 5.13 16.77
CA THR A 887 43.43 6.51 16.31
C THR A 887 44.22 7.53 17.12
N ALA A 888 44.27 7.38 18.44
CA ALA A 888 45.08 8.25 19.27
C ALA A 888 46.58 8.12 18.94
N PHE A 889 47.04 6.92 18.61
CA PHE A 889 48.41 6.68 18.14
C PHE A 889 48.64 7.33 16.76
N GLN A 890 47.73 7.17 15.81
CA GLN A 890 47.80 7.86 14.52
C GLN A 890 47.86 9.39 14.67
N ALA A 891 47.02 9.96 15.55
CA ALA A 891 47.03 11.38 15.85
C ALA A 891 48.36 11.83 16.48
N PHE A 892 48.94 11.00 17.35
CA PHE A 892 50.24 11.26 17.96
C PHE A 892 51.33 11.36 16.90
N MET A 893 51.37 10.38 15.99
CA MET A 893 52.29 10.39 14.86
C MET A 893 52.10 11.62 13.97
N MET A 894 50.85 11.96 13.64
CA MET A 894 50.53 13.12 12.81
C MET A 894 51.08 14.41 13.43
N HIS A 895 50.81 14.67 14.71
CA HIS A 895 51.28 15.89 15.38
C HIS A 895 52.79 15.93 15.54
N VAL A 896 53.40 14.84 16.03
CA VAL A 896 54.85 14.80 16.25
C VAL A 896 55.62 14.95 14.92
N LEU A 897 55.17 14.31 13.84
CA LEU A 897 55.87 14.38 12.54
C LEU A 897 55.67 15.71 11.79
N THR A 898 54.66 16.50 12.14
CA THR A 898 54.38 17.80 11.50
C THR A 898 54.92 19.00 12.27
N HIS A 899 55.42 18.79 13.49
CA HIS A 899 55.98 19.84 14.35
C HIS A 899 57.46 19.53 14.66
N PRO A 900 58.42 20.00 13.84
CA PRO A 900 59.83 19.67 13.99
C PRO A 900 60.41 19.95 15.38
N GLU A 901 60.04 21.08 15.98
CA GLU A 901 60.51 21.46 17.33
C GLU A 901 60.04 20.45 18.40
N VAL A 902 58.79 19.97 18.29
CA VAL A 902 58.26 18.93 19.17
C VAL A 902 58.97 17.61 18.93
N TYR A 903 59.17 17.23 17.66
CA TYR A 903 59.91 16.01 17.31
C TYR A 903 61.31 16.04 17.93
N GLU A 904 62.07 17.11 17.74
CA GLU A 904 63.44 17.24 18.25
C GLU A 904 63.49 17.14 19.77
N HIS A 905 62.61 17.85 20.48
CA HIS A 905 62.57 17.81 21.95
C HIS A 905 62.12 16.44 22.49
N LEU A 906 61.11 15.83 21.86
CA LEU A 906 60.66 14.49 22.21
C LEU A 906 61.77 13.45 22.00
N MET A 907 62.51 13.54 20.89
CA MET A 907 63.63 12.63 20.61
C MET A 907 64.81 12.88 21.55
N GLU A 908 65.11 14.14 21.89
CA GLU A 908 66.14 14.47 22.87
C GLU A 908 65.82 13.88 24.25
N GLU A 909 64.56 13.98 24.71
CA GLU A 909 64.13 13.36 25.96
C GLU A 909 64.28 11.83 25.90
N ILE A 910 63.74 11.18 24.87
CA ILE A 910 63.81 9.73 24.69
C ILE A 910 65.27 9.24 24.67
N ASP A 911 66.16 9.91 23.93
CA ASP A 911 67.56 9.53 23.81
C ASP A 911 68.35 9.78 25.10
N THR A 912 68.00 10.84 25.84
CA THR A 912 68.61 11.14 27.13
C THR A 912 68.23 10.11 28.17
N GLN A 913 66.93 9.77 28.28
CA GLN A 913 66.47 8.78 29.24
C GLN A 913 66.90 7.35 28.89
N THR A 914 66.97 7.03 27.58
CA THR A 914 67.53 5.75 27.12
C THR A 914 69.01 5.64 27.51
N ARG A 915 69.84 6.65 27.23
CA ARG A 915 71.27 6.62 27.61
C ARG A 915 71.51 6.62 29.12
N ALA A 916 70.58 7.18 29.89
CA ALA A 916 70.61 7.16 31.34
C ALA A 916 70.24 5.79 31.94
N GLY A 917 69.75 4.84 31.14
CA GLY A 917 69.29 3.53 31.62
C GLY A 917 67.98 3.59 32.39
N ASN A 918 67.19 4.65 32.21
CA ASN A 918 65.92 4.85 32.91
C ASN A 918 64.73 4.17 32.20
N LEU A 919 64.94 3.63 31.00
CA LEU A 919 63.93 2.96 30.19
C LEU A 919 64.38 1.54 29.87
N SER A 920 63.52 0.55 30.12
CA SER A 920 63.73 -0.85 29.73
C SER A 920 63.78 -1.03 28.21
N ASP A 921 64.24 -2.19 27.71
CA ASP A 921 64.27 -2.54 26.28
C ASP A 921 62.93 -2.27 25.58
N ILE A 922 61.85 -2.70 26.23
CA ILE A 922 60.49 -2.24 25.96
C ILE A 922 60.07 -1.36 27.15
N PRO A 923 59.92 -0.03 26.95
CA PRO A 923 59.67 0.90 28.04
C PRO A 923 58.43 0.52 28.84
N GLN A 924 58.56 0.44 30.16
CA GLN A 924 57.42 0.13 31.03
C GLN A 924 56.61 1.41 31.33
N TYR A 925 55.31 1.27 31.56
CA TYR A 925 54.41 2.42 31.79
C TYR A 925 54.90 3.32 32.94
N ALA A 926 55.33 2.70 34.04
CA ALA A 926 55.82 3.43 35.20
C ALA A 926 57.11 4.23 34.91
N GLU A 927 57.99 3.68 34.05
CA GLU A 927 59.24 4.34 33.65
C GLU A 927 58.95 5.58 32.80
N VAL A 928 58.04 5.45 31.82
CA VAL A 928 57.62 6.56 30.96
C VAL A 928 57.00 7.69 31.77
N GLN A 929 56.10 7.37 32.71
CA GLN A 929 55.46 8.37 33.56
C GLN A 929 56.43 9.05 34.53
N ALA A 930 57.47 8.35 34.99
CA ALA A 930 58.44 8.88 35.95
C ALA A 930 59.54 9.72 35.28
N HIS A 931 59.98 9.34 34.08
CA HIS A 931 61.20 9.86 33.48
C HIS A 931 60.99 10.65 32.17
N CYS A 932 59.84 10.52 31.51
CA CYS A 932 59.56 11.16 30.22
C CYS A 932 58.33 12.11 30.30
N PRO A 933 58.43 13.20 31.09
CA PRO A 933 57.33 14.16 31.25
C PRO A 933 56.94 14.85 29.94
N TYR A 934 57.89 15.16 29.04
CA TYR A 934 57.58 15.81 27.77
C TYR A 934 56.86 14.87 26.80
N TYR A 935 57.29 13.62 26.68
CA TYR A 935 56.57 12.60 25.94
C TYR A 935 55.14 12.40 26.50
N THR A 936 54.99 12.32 27.82
CA THR A 936 53.68 12.21 28.47
C THR A 936 52.81 13.43 28.17
N ALA A 937 53.40 14.63 28.14
CA ALA A 937 52.73 15.85 27.72
C ALA A 937 52.29 15.81 26.25
N CYS A 938 53.09 15.25 25.34
CA CYS A 938 52.73 15.04 23.94
C CYS A 938 51.53 14.09 23.78
N VAL A 939 51.48 13.01 24.56
CA VAL A 939 50.34 12.08 24.58
C VAL A 939 49.07 12.78 25.06
N ARG A 940 49.17 13.55 26.17
CA ARG A 940 48.03 14.33 26.70
C ARG A 940 47.55 15.38 25.72
N GLU A 941 48.47 16.09 25.08
CA GLU A 941 48.15 17.14 24.10
C GLU A 941 47.52 16.56 22.83
N THR A 942 47.96 15.38 22.41
CA THR A 942 47.34 14.62 21.31
C THR A 942 45.89 14.28 21.62
N LEU A 943 45.63 13.66 22.78
CA LEU A 943 44.26 13.29 23.19
C LEU A 943 43.37 14.52 23.42
N ARG A 944 43.97 15.66 23.80
CA ARG A 944 43.28 16.94 23.91
C ARG A 944 42.83 17.43 22.53
N LEU A 945 43.75 17.57 21.59
CA LEU A 945 43.46 18.17 20.27
C LEU A 945 42.70 17.23 19.34
N ASN A 946 43.02 15.94 19.36
CA ASN A 946 42.43 14.92 18.50
C ASN A 946 41.86 13.77 19.36
N PRO A 947 40.78 14.02 20.13
CA PRO A 947 40.14 12.97 20.89
C PRO A 947 39.55 11.93 19.95
N SER A 948 39.78 10.63 20.21
CA SER A 948 39.36 9.53 19.32
C SER A 948 37.84 9.39 19.15
N ALA A 949 37.07 9.89 20.11
CA ALA A 949 35.61 9.92 20.06
C ALA A 949 35.10 11.36 20.21
N PRO A 950 35.26 12.23 19.19
CA PRO A 950 34.82 13.62 19.24
C PRO A 950 33.30 13.72 19.01
N ASN A 951 32.52 12.90 19.74
CA ASN A 951 31.07 12.80 19.61
C ASN A 951 30.34 13.78 20.54
N ILE A 952 29.05 13.97 20.26
CA ILE A 952 28.11 14.51 21.25
C ILE A 952 27.73 13.41 22.25
N PHE A 953 27.71 13.75 23.53
CA PHE A 953 27.34 12.85 24.63
C PHE A 953 26.17 13.42 25.45
N PRO A 954 24.95 13.50 24.89
CA PRO A 954 23.85 14.21 25.52
C PRO A 954 23.34 13.57 26.82
N ARG A 955 23.01 14.42 27.79
CA ARG A 955 22.31 14.11 29.04
C ARG A 955 20.96 14.81 29.07
N ILE A 956 20.04 14.30 29.87
CA ILE A 956 18.75 14.96 30.10
C ILE A 956 18.87 15.85 31.33
N ALA A 957 18.49 17.13 31.19
CA ALA A 957 18.29 18.01 32.33
C ALA A 957 17.14 17.45 33.18
N GLY A 958 17.41 17.13 34.46
CA GLY A 958 16.40 16.66 35.42
C GLY A 958 15.39 17.76 35.73
N ALA A 959 15.41 18.35 36.93
CA ALA A 959 14.45 19.41 37.34
C ALA A 959 14.60 20.78 36.63
N GLY A 960 15.25 20.84 35.47
CA GLY A 960 15.69 22.09 34.82
C GLY A 960 16.87 22.75 35.55
N MET A 961 17.55 23.71 34.91
CA MET A 961 18.72 24.38 35.49
C MET A 961 18.98 25.77 34.91
N GLN A 962 19.79 26.60 35.60
CA GLN A 962 20.25 27.89 35.08
C GLN A 962 21.61 27.74 34.39
N LEU A 963 21.71 28.07 33.10
CA LEU A 963 22.98 28.12 32.37
C LEU A 963 23.13 29.49 31.69
N PHE A 964 24.27 30.16 31.95
CA PHE A 964 24.61 31.46 31.35
C PHE A 964 23.48 32.51 31.48
N GLY A 965 22.89 32.61 32.67
CA GLY A 965 21.81 33.56 32.96
C GLY A 965 20.45 33.22 32.33
N LYS A 966 20.31 32.04 31.69
CA LYS A 966 19.07 31.60 31.04
C LYS A 966 18.60 30.26 31.62
N HIS A 967 17.29 30.14 31.79
CA HIS A 967 16.67 28.89 32.27
C HIS A 967 16.62 27.80 31.20
N VAL A 968 17.14 26.62 31.49
CA VAL A 968 17.01 25.40 30.70
C VAL A 968 15.89 24.56 31.31
N PRO A 969 14.79 24.29 30.59
CA PRO A 969 13.69 23.49 31.10
C PRO A 969 14.08 22.03 31.40
N GLU A 970 13.34 21.40 32.31
CA GLU A 970 13.33 19.96 32.53
C GLU A 970 13.13 19.19 31.21
N GLY A 971 13.80 18.05 31.06
CA GLY A 971 13.72 17.20 29.88
C GLY A 971 14.60 17.64 28.71
N THR A 972 15.27 18.79 28.79
CA THR A 972 16.15 19.29 27.71
C THR A 972 17.39 18.41 27.53
N GLU A 973 17.77 18.11 26.28
CA GLU A 973 19.05 17.46 25.99
C GLU A 973 20.21 18.47 26.13
N LEU A 974 21.18 18.18 26.98
CA LEU A 974 22.40 18.97 27.16
C LEU A 974 23.60 18.12 26.76
N THR A 975 24.45 18.62 25.88
CA THR A 975 25.67 17.92 25.47
C THR A 975 26.87 18.84 25.53
N CYS A 976 28.03 18.25 25.78
CA CYS A 976 29.32 18.79 25.42
C CYS A 976 29.91 17.93 24.29
N ASN A 977 30.98 18.42 23.67
CA ASN A 977 31.72 17.69 22.66
C ASN A 977 33.23 17.82 23.00
N PRO A 978 33.98 16.71 23.12
CA PRO A 978 35.38 16.74 23.53
C PRO A 978 36.25 17.65 22.66
N TRP A 979 36.05 17.67 21.33
CA TRP A 979 36.83 18.51 20.42
C TRP A 979 36.75 20.00 20.77
N LEU A 980 35.56 20.47 21.15
CA LEU A 980 35.33 21.88 21.48
C LEU A 980 35.71 22.20 22.93
N VAL A 981 35.31 21.36 23.88
CA VAL A 981 35.65 21.53 25.31
C VAL A 981 37.15 21.61 25.50
N HIS A 982 37.90 20.76 24.79
CA HIS A 982 39.35 20.74 24.84
C HIS A 982 40.01 21.97 24.20
N ARG A 983 39.25 22.81 23.50
CA ARG A 983 39.70 24.07 22.89
C ARG A 983 39.14 25.30 23.62
N ASP A 984 38.58 25.11 24.82
CA ASP A 984 38.14 26.21 25.67
C ASP A 984 39.34 27.01 26.17
N GLU A 985 39.48 28.25 25.68
CA GLU A 985 40.58 29.15 26.03
C GLU A 985 40.60 29.50 27.52
N ALA A 986 39.47 29.40 28.23
CA ALA A 986 39.41 29.66 29.66
C ALA A 986 40.16 28.60 30.49
N VAL A 987 40.26 27.37 29.98
CA VAL A 987 40.94 26.24 30.64
C VAL A 987 42.30 25.96 30.01
N PHE A 988 42.39 26.01 28.68
CA PHE A 988 43.58 25.64 27.93
C PHE A 988 44.37 26.86 27.42
N GLY A 989 44.01 28.08 27.79
CA GLY A 989 44.72 29.30 27.41
C GLY A 989 44.41 29.80 25.99
N PRO A 990 44.91 31.00 25.61
CA PRO A 990 44.54 31.68 24.36
C PRO A 990 45.01 30.96 23.09
N ASP A 991 45.95 30.01 23.22
CA ASP A 991 46.46 29.21 22.12
C ASP A 991 45.92 27.77 22.15
N ALA A 992 44.71 27.56 22.70
CA ALA A 992 44.10 26.25 22.84
C ALA A 992 43.96 25.45 21.53
N GLU A 993 44.09 26.08 20.36
CA GLU A 993 44.07 25.37 19.06
C GLU A 993 45.46 24.87 18.61
N VAL A 994 46.53 25.36 19.25
CA VAL A 994 47.93 25.01 18.92
C VAL A 994 48.33 23.73 19.65
N PHE A 995 49.01 22.83 18.94
CA PHE A 995 49.66 21.67 19.55
C PHE A 995 50.89 22.13 20.33
N ARG A 996 50.73 22.29 21.65
CA ARG A 996 51.78 22.77 22.55
C ARG A 996 51.87 21.89 23.79
N PRO A 997 52.66 20.79 23.75
CA PRO A 997 52.85 19.90 24.91
C PRO A 997 53.28 20.62 26.19
N GLU A 998 54.06 21.68 26.07
CA GLU A 998 54.61 22.47 27.18
C GLU A 998 53.54 22.98 28.15
N ARG A 999 52.27 23.14 27.69
CA ARG A 999 51.17 23.57 28.56
C ARG A 999 50.96 22.66 29.77
N TRP A 1000 51.23 21.36 29.61
CA TRP A 1000 51.10 20.35 30.66
C TRP A 1000 52.27 20.35 31.65
N LEU A 1001 53.28 21.18 31.43
CA LEU A 1001 54.50 21.28 32.24
C LEU A 1001 54.63 22.64 32.93
N GLU A 1002 53.76 23.60 32.66
CA GLU A 1002 53.83 24.95 33.22
C GLU A 1002 53.70 24.99 34.75
N SER A 1003 52.72 24.27 35.31
CA SER A 1003 52.58 24.06 36.75
C SER A 1003 51.69 22.87 37.09
N GLU A 1004 51.80 22.35 38.31
CA GLU A 1004 50.97 21.25 38.80
C GLU A 1004 49.50 21.67 38.94
N GLU A 1005 49.23 22.89 39.40
CA GLU A 1005 47.87 23.44 39.55
C GLU A 1005 47.16 23.55 38.21
N LYS A 1006 47.81 24.14 37.19
CA LYS A 1006 47.24 24.24 35.84
C LYS A 1006 46.99 22.85 35.25
N THR A 1007 47.91 21.91 35.45
CA THR A 1007 47.75 20.53 34.99
C THR A 1007 46.53 19.86 35.65
N LYS A 1008 46.36 20.01 36.97
CA LYS A 1008 45.19 19.50 37.70
C LYS A 1008 43.88 20.12 37.19
N GLU A 1009 43.89 21.42 36.89
CA GLU A 1009 42.73 22.12 36.34
C GLU A 1009 42.36 21.60 34.94
N MET A 1010 43.33 21.51 34.02
CA MET A 1010 43.11 20.96 32.68
C MET A 1010 42.64 19.49 32.73
N LEU A 1011 43.19 18.68 33.63
CA LEU A 1011 42.76 17.29 33.82
C LEU A 1011 41.34 17.20 34.39
N LYS A 1012 40.95 18.10 35.30
CA LYS A 1012 39.60 18.16 35.87
C LYS A 1012 38.53 18.38 34.81
N TYR A 1013 38.87 19.07 33.72
CA TYR A 1013 37.97 19.41 32.62
C TYR A 1013 38.27 18.66 31.31
N ASN A 1014 39.08 17.60 31.38
CA ASN A 1014 39.36 16.72 30.25
C ASN A 1014 38.18 15.76 30.03
N MET A 1015 37.70 15.71 28.79
CA MET A 1015 36.59 14.88 28.33
C MET A 1015 37.01 13.81 27.31
N GLY A 1016 38.32 13.60 27.10
CA GLY A 1016 38.86 12.66 26.10
C GLY A 1016 38.42 11.21 26.32
N PHE A 1017 38.16 10.84 27.58
CA PHE A 1017 37.62 9.54 27.97
C PHE A 1017 36.19 9.63 28.50
N GLY A 1018 35.44 10.67 28.14
CA GLY A 1018 34.16 11.00 28.76
C GLY A 1018 34.33 11.70 30.12
N TYR A 1019 33.23 11.85 30.87
CA TYR A 1019 33.21 12.62 32.12
C TYR A 1019 32.34 11.99 33.21
N GLY A 1020 32.67 12.27 34.46
CA GLY A 1020 31.88 11.90 35.64
C GLY A 1020 31.69 10.39 35.80
N ALA A 1021 30.46 9.96 36.14
CA ALA A 1021 30.15 8.55 36.37
C ALA A 1021 30.23 7.65 35.11
N ARG A 1022 30.47 8.26 33.94
CA ARG A 1022 30.50 7.59 32.63
C ARG A 1022 31.87 7.63 31.96
N VAL A 1023 32.95 7.91 32.70
CA VAL A 1023 34.33 7.84 32.20
C VAL A 1023 34.61 6.42 31.65
N CYS A 1024 35.34 6.35 30.53
CA CYS A 1024 35.72 5.13 29.85
C CYS A 1024 36.39 4.15 30.81
N LEU A 1025 35.97 2.88 30.80
CA LEU A 1025 36.59 1.83 31.60
C LEU A 1025 37.99 1.47 31.06
N GLY A 1026 38.17 1.49 29.74
CA GLY A 1026 39.45 1.17 29.09
C GLY A 1026 40.51 2.28 29.14
N ARG A 1027 40.26 3.40 29.84
CA ARG A 1027 41.18 4.56 29.86
C ARG A 1027 42.60 4.16 30.23
N ASP A 1028 42.75 3.40 31.30
CA ASP A 1028 44.07 3.11 31.86
C ASP A 1028 44.86 2.15 30.96
N LEU A 1029 44.18 1.24 30.25
CA LEU A 1029 44.79 0.38 29.22
C LEU A 1029 45.24 1.21 28.01
N ALA A 1030 44.36 2.07 27.49
CA ALA A 1030 44.70 2.94 26.36
C ALA A 1030 45.88 3.89 26.67
N MET A 1031 45.93 4.46 27.88
CA MET A 1031 47.06 5.28 28.31
C MET A 1031 48.36 4.47 28.43
N MET A 1032 48.28 3.20 28.81
CA MET A 1032 49.43 2.30 28.84
C MET A 1032 49.95 2.01 27.43
N GLU A 1033 49.05 1.65 26.51
CA GLU A 1033 49.38 1.42 25.09
C GLU A 1033 50.06 2.66 24.46
N LEU A 1034 49.46 3.85 24.64
CA LEU A 1034 50.00 5.12 24.12
C LEU A 1034 51.30 5.57 24.80
N SER A 1035 51.56 5.11 26.02
CA SER A 1035 52.83 5.41 26.69
C SER A 1035 53.99 4.59 26.12
N LYS A 1036 53.71 3.37 25.68
CA LYS A 1036 54.73 2.37 25.35
C LYS A 1036 54.96 2.22 23.84
N ALA A 1037 53.90 2.01 23.08
CA ALA A 1037 54.02 1.64 21.67
C ALA A 1037 54.59 2.76 20.77
N PRO A 1038 54.14 4.03 20.86
CA PRO A 1038 54.75 5.11 20.09
C PRO A 1038 56.20 5.34 20.51
N MET A 1039 56.49 5.36 21.82
CA MET A 1039 57.86 5.49 22.32
C MET A 1039 58.78 4.41 21.72
N GLN A 1040 58.36 3.15 21.72
CA GLN A 1040 59.17 2.08 21.16
C GLN A 1040 59.38 2.23 19.65
N LEU A 1041 58.38 2.70 18.91
CA LEU A 1041 58.51 3.04 17.49
C LEU A 1041 59.59 4.11 17.26
N PHE A 1042 59.57 5.21 18.01
CA PHE A 1042 60.57 6.30 17.90
C PHE A 1042 61.96 5.90 18.42
N ARG A 1043 62.07 4.96 19.38
CA ARG A 1043 63.36 4.38 19.80
C ARG A 1043 63.97 3.50 18.71
N ARG A 1044 63.14 2.73 18.00
CA ARG A 1044 63.62 1.79 16.99
C ARG A 1044 63.87 2.45 15.63
N PHE A 1045 62.98 3.35 15.22
CA PHE A 1045 62.94 3.92 13.89
C PHE A 1045 62.98 5.44 13.89
N LYS A 1046 63.44 6.00 12.78
CA LYS A 1046 63.27 7.39 12.40
C LYS A 1046 62.10 7.46 11.41
N PRO A 1047 60.87 7.67 11.88
CA PRO A 1047 59.71 7.84 11.00
C PRO A 1047 59.72 9.22 10.34
N GLU A 1048 59.38 9.28 9.06
CA GLU A 1048 59.18 10.51 8.31
C GLU A 1048 57.89 10.44 7.49
N ALA A 1049 57.03 11.44 7.64
CA ALA A 1049 55.81 11.56 6.84
C ALA A 1049 56.16 11.82 5.38
N ILE A 1050 55.59 11.04 4.45
CA ILE A 1050 55.81 11.26 3.01
C ILE A 1050 55.19 12.59 2.58
N ASN A 1051 54.01 12.93 3.12
CA ASN A 1051 53.40 14.24 2.97
C ASN A 1051 53.46 15.00 4.29
N LYS A 1052 54.30 16.03 4.38
CA LYS A 1052 54.47 16.84 5.59
C LYS A 1052 53.33 17.83 5.84
N THR A 1053 52.52 18.12 4.82
CA THR A 1053 51.40 19.07 4.94
C THR A 1053 50.08 18.40 5.29
N ASP A 1054 49.92 17.14 4.89
CA ASP A 1054 48.75 16.31 5.21
C ASP A 1054 49.22 14.86 5.37
N PRO A 1055 49.77 14.48 6.55
CA PRO A 1055 50.39 13.18 6.77
C PRO A 1055 49.42 12.00 6.70
N GLY A 1056 48.13 12.25 6.83
CA GLY A 1056 47.08 11.24 6.78
C GLY A 1056 45.72 11.90 6.89
N ARG A 1057 44.74 11.36 6.17
CA ARG A 1057 43.40 11.91 6.08
C ARG A 1057 42.65 11.66 7.38
N TYR A 1058 42.40 12.72 8.16
CA TYR A 1058 41.58 12.65 9.36
C TYR A 1058 40.09 12.55 9.00
N VAL A 1059 39.44 11.49 9.48
CA VAL A 1059 38.03 11.18 9.20
C VAL A 1059 37.26 11.12 10.52
N VAL A 1060 36.04 11.65 10.54
CA VAL A 1060 35.10 11.49 11.66
C VAL A 1060 33.78 10.92 11.14
N LYS A 1061 33.47 9.67 11.49
CA LYS A 1061 32.20 9.00 11.14
C LYS A 1061 31.48 8.58 12.42
N GLY A 1062 30.17 8.85 12.51
CA GLY A 1062 29.39 8.44 13.69
C GLY A 1062 29.77 9.11 15.02
N GLY A 1063 30.72 10.05 15.00
CA GLY A 1063 31.31 10.65 16.19
C GLY A 1063 32.56 9.91 16.72
N VAL A 1064 33.12 9.01 15.93
CA VAL A 1064 34.44 8.39 16.16
C VAL A 1064 35.36 8.85 15.04
N SER A 1065 36.59 9.18 15.40
CA SER A 1065 37.62 9.56 14.44
C SER A 1065 38.56 8.40 14.13
N PHE A 1066 39.20 8.45 12.97
CA PHE A 1066 40.32 7.59 12.56
C PHE A 1066 41.08 8.25 11.41
N TYR A 1067 42.23 7.71 11.03
CA TYR A 1067 43.01 8.17 9.87
C TYR A 1067 42.98 7.14 8.73
N GLU A 1068 43.00 7.65 7.51
CA GLU A 1068 43.21 6.88 6.27
C GLU A 1068 44.49 7.39 5.57
N ASP A 1069 45.14 6.54 4.77
CA ASP A 1069 46.26 6.93 3.90
C ASP A 1069 47.45 7.61 4.63
N MET A 1070 47.85 7.10 5.79
CA MET A 1070 48.94 7.68 6.58
C MET A 1070 50.29 7.13 6.15
N TRP A 1071 50.78 7.59 4.98
CA TRP A 1071 51.99 7.07 4.38
C TRP A 1071 53.27 7.66 5.00
N ILE A 1072 54.10 6.79 5.57
CA ILE A 1072 55.39 7.14 6.17
C ILE A 1072 56.51 6.27 5.62
N ASN A 1073 57.74 6.79 5.71
CA ASN A 1073 58.96 6.00 5.60
C ASN A 1073 59.51 5.79 7.01
N ILE A 1074 60.11 4.63 7.26
CA ILE A 1074 60.81 4.34 8.51
C ILE A 1074 62.24 3.89 8.22
N GLU A 1075 63.20 4.46 8.93
CA GLU A 1075 64.61 4.07 8.85
C GLU A 1075 65.11 3.58 10.20
N ARG A 1076 66.01 2.58 10.22
CA ARG A 1076 66.57 2.07 11.47
C ARG A 1076 67.42 3.14 12.16
N ARG A 1077 67.20 3.35 13.46
CA ARG A 1077 68.11 4.17 14.28
C ARG A 1077 69.38 3.39 14.64
N PRO A 1078 70.54 4.04 14.78
CA PRO A 1078 71.78 3.38 15.18
C PRO A 1078 71.66 2.66 16.54
N LYS A 1079 72.20 1.44 16.65
CA LYS A 1079 72.16 0.62 17.88
C LYS A 1079 72.80 1.30 19.11
N THR A 1080 73.68 2.28 18.93
CA THR A 1080 74.33 3.05 20.02
C THR A 1080 73.38 3.95 20.82
N LEU A 1081 72.11 4.04 20.41
CA LEU A 1081 71.02 4.73 21.11
C LEU A 1081 69.96 3.74 21.65
N GLN A 1082 70.27 2.44 21.69
CA GLN A 1082 69.37 1.33 22.09
C GLN A 1082 70.00 0.43 23.17
N ILE A 1083 70.71 1.03 24.14
CA ILE A 1083 71.28 0.26 25.27
C ILE A 1083 70.19 -0.10 26.27
#